data_AF-A0A935XNZ0-F1
#
_entry.id   AF-A0A935XNZ0-F1
#
_cell.length_a   1.000
_cell.length_b   1.000
_cell.length_c   1.000
_cell.angle_alpha   90.00
_cell.angle_beta   90.00
_cell.angle_gamma   90.00
#
_symmetry.space_group_name_H-M   'P 1'
#
loop_
_entity.id
_entity.type
_entity.pdbx_description
1 polymer ?
#
loop_
_entity_poly.entity_id
_entity_poly.type
_entity_poly.pdbx_seq_one_letter_code
_entity_poly.pdbx_strand_id
1 'polypeptide(L)'
;MPRVPQSTSSASPHRAPGRRWLAARALAARTTFLLVALAVPVYPCGGPEFYEIDAPLLTADAHLQAVEVVDDFDFRPRAELRFLYPFLAAGTPRASAMWSHAYADGAWNRPAKLDTLEALSLDGPVAAFERAGGRGDARELSRTARALVDAALDLPAVVADEYQPSVRRAVEALELLAAPGGASALTPAVVQRLYSADPLPAPDTRALPAVAQEALTVRALARDSLPAWGEAHPQSARAGSLQFVALQLAMKRGIPDGWAHDIRDSVPAERWRDFSAMHDAWMRRFPQHPLAPWVTLSRLRLAFLAGDTATAWNTALAMYGAHPPRALDEMRYLLRQSMYPPSLDDPRIDDVLRAALLGEVRIDGERWRREWDRAATARAPWAFATRDRLMWHAARDSTNALRLPPAALRAPAAALTPLGGVLRLVALVRAGRVAEAIAQADSLGRDSLASDSLVAPMRIQLLLAARRWRDALDAPGIDPSARQYLVRVLAPDSVLASLARGGNPALALALEARRTTATRLAALGAWGAGAAALGPRESTKATAWRRVQPLAADSTLAGRLAFARYMRVQNGKLFWGNDKVWYRSLNWRLRSVGDTVYRGFNPILPWSADDETRAIGRHFRDGFEMYHAIKGYADFLARAPRSDARRAAALREANLTYNWLVNWDNNNSPFWADALEAEGIGRTIRQAGRR
;
A
#
# COMPACT_ATOMS: atom_id res chain seq x y z
N MET A 1 -7.27 70.82 3.15
CA MET A 1 -7.47 71.61 1.92
C MET A 1 -6.17 71.57 1.11
N PRO A 2 -6.16 71.64 -0.23
CA PRO A 2 -6.79 70.77 -1.23
C PRO A 2 -5.78 70.27 -2.31
N ARG A 3 -6.32 69.59 -3.33
CA ARG A 3 -5.72 68.87 -4.48
C ARG A 3 -5.16 69.76 -5.62
N VAL A 4 -4.08 69.24 -6.28
CA VAL A 4 -3.83 69.05 -7.76
C VAL A 4 -3.59 70.34 -8.61
N PRO A 5 -2.89 70.39 -9.80
CA PRO A 5 -2.51 69.34 -10.79
C PRO A 5 -1.12 69.39 -11.50
N GLN A 6 -0.85 68.26 -12.19
CA GLN A 6 -0.29 68.03 -13.55
C GLN A 6 0.93 68.81 -14.09
N SER A 7 1.92 68.05 -14.58
CA SER A 7 2.42 68.24 -15.96
C SER A 7 2.93 66.92 -16.56
N THR A 8 2.75 66.81 -17.87
CA THR A 8 2.90 65.64 -18.73
C THR A 8 4.21 65.66 -19.52
N SER A 9 4.60 64.46 -19.97
CA SER A 9 5.17 64.19 -21.31
C SER A 9 6.64 64.56 -21.59
N SER A 10 7.47 63.53 -21.73
CA SER A 10 8.40 63.42 -22.86
C SER A 10 8.39 61.98 -23.40
N ALA A 11 8.39 61.87 -24.72
CA ALA A 11 8.08 60.67 -25.50
C ALA A 11 9.35 59.97 -26.03
N SER A 12 9.29 58.65 -26.28
CA SER A 12 9.98 57.90 -27.37
C SER A 12 9.79 56.37 -27.22
N PRO A 13 9.91 55.55 -28.29
CA PRO A 13 8.75 55.05 -29.01
C PRO A 13 8.60 53.51 -28.98
N HIS A 14 7.35 53.08 -29.16
CA HIS A 14 6.98 51.71 -29.45
C HIS A 14 7.53 51.24 -30.83
N ARG A 15 8.28 50.14 -30.82
CA ARG A 15 8.27 49.15 -31.92
C ARG A 15 7.71 47.84 -31.37
N ALA A 16 6.54 47.47 -31.85
CA ALA A 16 5.85 46.24 -31.50
C ALA A 16 6.65 45.00 -31.97
N PRO A 17 6.84 43.96 -31.13
CA PRO A 17 7.25 42.64 -31.61
C PRO A 17 6.02 41.96 -32.24
N GLY A 18 5.79 42.29 -33.51
CA GLY A 18 4.64 41.83 -34.29
C GLY A 18 4.79 40.40 -34.81
N ARG A 19 3.71 39.62 -34.66
CA ARG A 19 3.28 38.44 -35.43
C ARG A 19 4.20 37.21 -35.50
N ARG A 20 5.53 37.33 -35.61
CA ARG A 20 6.45 36.18 -35.65
C ARG A 20 6.49 35.42 -34.32
N TRP A 21 6.39 36.13 -33.20
CA TRP A 21 6.39 35.53 -31.87
C TRP A 21 5.08 34.79 -31.55
N LEU A 22 3.94 35.33 -32.01
CA LEU A 22 2.63 34.68 -31.91
C LEU A 22 2.52 33.46 -32.84
N ALA A 23 3.08 33.55 -34.06
CA ALA A 23 3.14 32.40 -34.98
C ALA A 23 4.04 31.28 -34.45
N ALA A 24 5.19 31.61 -33.83
CA ALA A 24 6.07 30.64 -33.20
C ALA A 24 5.40 29.96 -31.99
N ARG A 25 4.64 30.69 -31.16
CA ARG A 25 3.86 30.09 -30.06
C ARG A 25 2.71 29.23 -30.56
N ALA A 26 2.02 29.63 -31.63
CA ALA A 26 0.95 28.83 -32.20
C ALA A 26 1.47 27.55 -32.86
N LEU A 27 2.63 27.60 -33.52
CA LEU A 27 3.30 26.44 -34.09
C LEU A 27 3.83 25.53 -32.98
N ALA A 28 4.54 26.08 -31.98
CA ALA A 28 5.00 25.30 -30.83
C ALA A 28 3.82 24.67 -30.06
N ALA A 29 2.73 25.40 -29.83
CA ALA A 29 1.54 24.85 -29.19
C ALA A 29 0.88 23.75 -30.03
N ARG A 30 0.78 23.92 -31.36
CA ARG A 30 0.26 22.86 -32.24
C ARG A 30 1.18 21.65 -32.31
N THR A 31 2.50 21.83 -32.36
CA THR A 31 3.47 20.74 -32.39
C THR A 31 3.51 20.03 -31.05
N THR A 32 3.43 20.74 -29.92
CA THR A 32 3.28 20.15 -28.59
C THR A 32 1.95 19.44 -28.43
N PHE A 33 0.84 19.98 -28.94
CA PHE A 33 -0.46 19.30 -28.90
C PHE A 33 -0.48 18.06 -29.80
N LEU A 34 0.17 18.10 -30.98
CA LEU A 34 0.33 16.94 -31.84
C LEU A 34 1.26 15.90 -31.20
N LEU A 35 2.36 16.32 -30.58
CA LEU A 35 3.30 15.43 -29.89
C LEU A 35 2.69 14.83 -28.61
N VAL A 36 1.83 15.57 -27.89
CA VAL A 36 1.08 15.04 -26.73
C VAL A 36 -0.08 14.14 -27.18
N ALA A 37 -0.71 14.41 -28.34
CA ALA A 37 -1.75 13.56 -28.90
C ALA A 37 -1.19 12.31 -29.63
N LEU A 38 0.06 12.35 -30.08
CA LEU A 38 0.77 11.22 -30.73
C LEU A 38 1.71 10.48 -29.76
N ALA A 39 2.04 11.07 -28.61
CA ALA A 39 2.71 10.36 -27.53
C ALA A 39 1.67 9.44 -26.87
N VAL A 40 1.62 8.20 -27.36
CA VAL A 40 1.24 7.08 -26.48
C VAL A 40 2.09 7.22 -25.22
N PRO A 41 1.51 7.28 -24.02
CA PRO A 41 2.29 7.40 -22.80
C PRO A 41 3.22 6.18 -22.71
N VAL A 42 4.51 6.41 -23.00
CA VAL A 42 5.55 5.42 -22.76
C VAL A 42 5.86 5.51 -21.28
N TYR A 43 5.22 4.65 -20.49
CA TYR A 43 5.54 4.49 -19.09
C TYR A 43 6.95 3.89 -18.97
N PRO A 44 7.89 4.56 -18.27
CA PRO A 44 9.29 4.12 -18.17
C PRO A 44 9.47 2.79 -17.41
N CYS A 45 8.43 2.30 -16.73
CA CYS A 45 8.28 0.91 -16.34
C CYS A 45 7.30 0.27 -17.33
N GLY A 46 7.80 -0.40 -18.37
CA GLY A 46 7.00 -1.01 -19.44
C GLY A 46 6.10 -2.17 -18.99
N GLY A 47 5.17 -1.92 -18.07
CA GLY A 47 4.04 -2.79 -17.82
C GLY A 47 3.17 -2.86 -19.09
N PRO A 48 2.68 -4.03 -19.50
CA PRO A 48 1.96 -4.14 -20.75
C PRO A 48 0.68 -3.30 -20.70
N GLU A 49 0.30 -2.69 -21.82
CA GLU A 49 -1.12 -2.41 -22.06
C GLU A 49 -1.85 -3.75 -21.97
N PHE A 50 -2.65 -3.95 -20.93
CA PHE A 50 -3.59 -5.06 -20.76
C PHE A 50 -4.94 -4.48 -20.35
N TYR A 51 -6.01 -5.11 -20.81
CA TYR A 51 -7.35 -4.87 -20.29
C TYR A 51 -7.54 -5.57 -18.96
N GLU A 52 -8.21 -4.91 -18.02
CA GLU A 52 -8.60 -5.41 -16.68
C GLU A 52 -9.74 -6.44 -16.77
N ILE A 53 -9.54 -7.51 -17.54
CA ILE A 53 -10.56 -8.54 -17.79
C ILE A 53 -10.90 -9.36 -16.54
N ASP A 54 -9.99 -9.38 -15.57
CA ASP A 54 -10.00 -10.25 -14.39
C ASP A 54 -10.37 -9.53 -13.09
N ALA A 55 -10.62 -8.23 -13.12
CA ALA A 55 -11.08 -7.47 -11.95
C ALA A 55 -12.25 -8.14 -11.18
N PRO A 56 -13.34 -8.63 -11.84
CA PRO A 56 -14.43 -9.32 -11.14
C PRO A 56 -14.13 -10.79 -10.82
N LEU A 57 -12.92 -11.29 -11.12
CA LEU A 57 -12.48 -12.67 -10.95
C LEU A 57 -11.31 -12.81 -9.98
N LEU A 58 -10.84 -11.69 -9.42
CA LEU A 58 -9.78 -11.65 -8.43
C LEU A 58 -10.15 -12.48 -7.19
N THR A 59 -9.13 -13.04 -6.54
CA THR A 59 -9.31 -13.77 -5.29
C THR A 59 -9.63 -12.82 -4.15
N ALA A 60 -10.22 -13.35 -3.07
CA ALA A 60 -10.45 -12.54 -1.88
C ALA A 60 -9.14 -12.00 -1.26
N ASP A 61 -8.02 -12.71 -1.43
CA ASP A 61 -6.70 -12.24 -0.98
C ASP A 61 -6.21 -11.04 -1.82
N ALA A 62 -6.45 -11.05 -3.14
CA ALA A 62 -6.16 -9.90 -4.01
C ALA A 62 -7.04 -8.69 -3.67
N HIS A 63 -8.33 -8.90 -3.42
CA HIS A 63 -9.22 -7.85 -2.93
C HIS A 63 -8.76 -7.32 -1.56
N LEU A 64 -8.34 -8.21 -0.66
CA LEU A 64 -7.81 -7.81 0.64
C LEU A 64 -6.54 -6.97 0.51
N GLN A 65 -5.60 -7.37 -0.36
CA GLN A 65 -4.38 -6.61 -0.60
C GLN A 65 -4.70 -5.19 -1.10
N ALA A 66 -5.63 -5.05 -2.05
CA ALA A 66 -6.08 -3.75 -2.55
C ALA A 66 -6.84 -2.91 -1.49
N VAL A 67 -7.33 -3.54 -0.42
CA VAL A 67 -7.94 -2.88 0.76
C VAL A 67 -6.89 -2.61 1.84
N GLU A 68 -5.79 -3.35 1.91
CA GLU A 68 -4.74 -3.14 2.89
C GLU A 68 -3.78 -2.04 2.46
N VAL A 69 -3.58 -1.88 1.15
CA VAL A 69 -2.50 -1.09 0.55
C VAL A 69 -3.07 0.05 -0.30
N VAL A 70 -2.46 1.24 -0.23
CA VAL A 70 -2.83 2.41 -1.07
C VAL A 70 -1.97 2.50 -2.34
N ASP A 71 -0.78 1.89 -2.31
CA ASP A 71 0.17 1.88 -3.41
C ASP A 71 0.82 0.49 -3.51
N ASP A 72 0.46 -0.26 -4.55
CA ASP A 72 0.95 -1.61 -4.81
C ASP A 72 2.45 -1.67 -5.09
N PHE A 73 3.09 -0.55 -5.45
CA PHE A 73 4.53 -0.49 -5.70
C PHE A 73 5.31 -0.42 -4.38
N ASP A 74 4.87 0.43 -3.45
CA ASP A 74 5.54 0.63 -2.16
C ASP A 74 4.95 -0.25 -1.02
N PHE A 75 3.91 -1.05 -1.32
CA PHE A 75 3.15 -1.87 -0.34
C PHE A 75 2.71 -1.10 0.90
N ARG A 76 2.37 0.18 0.73
CA ARG A 76 2.08 1.10 1.83
C ARG A 76 0.72 0.81 2.47
N PRO A 77 0.65 0.48 3.78
CA PRO A 77 -0.62 0.25 4.44
C PRO A 77 -1.50 1.49 4.47
N ARG A 78 -2.82 1.30 4.33
CA ARG A 78 -3.86 2.32 4.55
C ARG A 78 -3.70 2.96 5.93
N ALA A 79 -4.02 4.25 6.01
CA ALA A 79 -3.81 5.03 7.22
C ALA A 79 -4.54 4.42 8.43
N GLU A 80 -5.79 3.99 8.23
CA GLU A 80 -6.66 3.43 9.25
C GLU A 80 -6.12 2.15 9.92
N LEU A 81 -5.25 1.42 9.20
CA LEU A 81 -4.64 0.18 9.66
C LEU A 81 -3.31 0.42 10.42
N ARG A 82 -2.77 1.65 10.41
CA ARG A 82 -1.49 1.97 11.08
C ARG A 82 -1.67 2.15 12.58
N PHE A 83 -0.64 1.77 13.35
CA PHE A 83 -0.61 1.86 14.82
C PHE A 83 -1.15 3.18 15.41
N LEU A 84 -0.77 4.35 14.87
CA LEU A 84 -1.15 5.65 15.48
C LEU A 84 -2.56 6.13 15.10
N TYR A 85 -3.26 5.47 14.17
CA TYR A 85 -4.56 5.95 13.69
C TYR A 85 -5.64 6.03 14.79
N PRO A 86 -5.79 5.06 15.71
CA PRO A 86 -6.78 5.17 16.78
C PRO A 86 -6.59 6.39 17.67
N PHE A 87 -5.35 6.84 17.88
CA PHE A 87 -5.04 8.06 18.64
C PHE A 87 -5.45 9.32 17.89
N LEU A 88 -5.27 9.34 16.56
CA LEU A 88 -5.77 10.44 15.73
C LEU A 88 -7.29 10.51 15.77
N ALA A 89 -7.97 9.37 15.60
CA ALA A 89 -9.43 9.30 15.63
C ALA A 89 -10.00 9.69 17.01
N ALA A 90 -9.28 9.39 18.09
CA ALA A 90 -9.64 9.77 19.45
C ALA A 90 -9.30 11.24 19.80
N GLY A 91 -8.60 11.96 18.92
CA GLY A 91 -8.17 13.34 19.18
C GLY A 91 -7.10 13.45 20.26
N THR A 92 -6.24 12.44 20.42
CA THR A 92 -5.16 12.44 21.40
C THR A 92 -4.17 13.60 21.11
N PRO A 93 -3.80 14.42 22.12
CA PRO A 93 -2.85 15.51 21.94
C PRO A 93 -1.52 15.03 21.32
N ARG A 94 -0.97 15.82 20.38
CA ARG A 94 0.28 15.57 19.65
C ARG A 94 0.26 14.38 18.70
N ALA A 95 -0.87 13.67 18.55
CA ALA A 95 -0.95 12.50 17.69
C ALA A 95 -0.76 12.86 16.20
N SER A 96 -1.21 14.04 15.72
CA SER A 96 -1.05 14.40 14.29
C SER A 96 0.39 14.78 13.95
N ALA A 97 1.09 15.40 14.89
CA ALA A 97 2.51 15.70 14.78
C ALA A 97 3.35 14.42 14.82
N MET A 98 3.06 13.50 15.75
CA MET A 98 3.65 12.16 15.78
C MET A 98 3.41 11.37 14.49
N TRP A 99 2.18 11.39 13.98
CA TRP A 99 1.84 10.78 12.70
C TRP A 99 2.70 11.34 11.58
N SER A 100 2.78 12.67 11.51
CA SER A 100 3.56 13.38 10.49
C SER A 100 5.05 13.03 10.57
N HIS A 101 5.59 12.80 11.77
CA HIS A 101 6.97 12.35 11.97
C HIS A 101 7.16 10.88 11.58
N ALA A 102 6.27 9.99 12.04
CA ALA A 102 6.41 8.54 11.94
C ALA A 102 6.15 7.97 10.53
N TYR A 103 5.30 8.66 9.75
CA TYR A 103 4.70 8.16 8.52
C TYR A 103 4.81 9.12 7.35
N ALA A 104 5.79 10.04 7.37
CA ALA A 104 5.97 11.17 6.47
C ALA A 104 6.03 10.83 4.95
N ASP A 105 4.93 10.35 4.40
CA ASP A 105 4.67 10.17 2.99
C ASP A 105 3.86 11.37 2.48
N GLY A 106 3.97 11.64 1.18
CA GLY A 106 3.42 12.80 0.48
C GLY A 106 1.93 13.09 0.74
N ALA A 107 1.46 14.23 0.24
CA ALA A 107 0.19 14.91 0.53
C ALA A 107 -1.13 14.10 0.47
N TRP A 108 -1.10 12.81 0.13
CA TRP A 108 -2.23 11.99 -0.27
C TRP A 108 -2.92 11.21 0.88
N ASN A 109 -2.32 11.09 2.06
CA ASN A 109 -2.86 10.31 3.20
C ASN A 109 -2.77 11.04 4.54
N ARG A 110 -2.91 12.37 4.54
CA ARG A 110 -2.91 13.13 5.80
C ARG A 110 -4.35 13.23 6.32
N PRO A 111 -4.71 12.54 7.43
CA PRO A 111 -5.93 12.89 8.15
C PRO A 111 -5.88 14.36 8.56
N ALA A 112 -7.06 14.97 8.76
CA ALA A 112 -7.17 16.38 9.15
C ALA A 112 -6.28 16.67 10.37
N LYS A 113 -5.37 17.63 10.24
CA LYS A 113 -4.38 17.95 11.27
C LYS A 113 -5.08 18.60 12.46
N LEU A 114 -5.01 17.96 13.63
CA LEU A 114 -5.40 18.58 14.91
C LEU A 114 -4.25 19.42 15.50
N ASP A 115 -3.00 19.10 15.14
CA ASP A 115 -1.78 19.81 15.51
C ASP A 115 -0.73 19.79 14.38
N THR A 116 0.27 20.69 14.44
CA THR A 116 1.31 20.86 13.42
C THR A 116 2.64 20.23 13.86
N LEU A 117 3.59 20.08 12.93
CA LEU A 117 4.96 19.64 13.27
C LEU A 117 5.67 20.62 14.23
N GLU A 118 5.25 21.89 14.27
CA GLU A 118 5.75 22.88 15.24
C GLU A 118 5.46 22.43 16.68
N ALA A 119 4.45 21.59 16.90
CA ALA A 119 4.18 20.98 18.21
C ALA A 119 5.29 20.00 18.66
N LEU A 120 6.23 19.63 17.78
CA LEU A 120 7.43 18.85 18.07
C LEU A 120 8.72 19.71 18.13
N SER A 121 8.63 21.04 18.08
CA SER A 121 9.78 21.95 18.26
C SER A 121 9.98 22.31 19.74
N LEU A 122 11.25 22.48 20.15
CA LEU A 122 11.62 23.06 21.46
C LEU A 122 12.10 24.50 21.38
N ASP A 123 12.00 25.18 20.23
CA ASP A 123 12.56 26.53 20.07
C ASP A 123 11.96 27.53 21.07
N GLY A 124 10.65 27.42 21.32
CA GLY A 124 9.96 28.21 22.34
C GLY A 124 10.48 27.95 23.77
N PRO A 125 10.44 26.69 24.25
CA PRO A 125 11.04 26.30 25.53
C PRO A 125 12.52 26.69 25.69
N VAL A 126 13.34 26.52 24.65
CA VAL A 126 14.76 26.91 24.64
C VAL A 126 14.90 28.42 24.79
N ALA A 127 14.17 29.21 23.98
CA ALA A 127 14.20 30.67 24.09
C ALA A 127 13.72 31.17 25.46
N ALA A 128 12.76 30.49 26.08
CA ALA A 128 12.31 30.81 27.43
C ALA A 128 13.40 30.53 28.50
N PHE A 129 14.10 29.40 28.37
CA PHE A 129 15.24 29.06 29.22
C PHE A 129 16.39 30.07 29.08
N GLU A 130 16.76 30.41 27.85
CA GLU A 130 17.84 31.37 27.57
C GLU A 130 17.51 32.78 28.04
N ARG A 131 16.27 33.24 27.85
CA ARG A 131 15.82 34.53 28.39
C ARG A 131 15.86 34.58 29.91
N ALA A 132 15.49 33.49 30.58
CA ALA A 132 15.59 33.39 32.04
C ALA A 132 17.04 33.50 32.51
N GLY A 133 17.94 32.79 31.82
CA GLY A 133 19.39 32.88 32.03
C GLY A 133 19.92 34.29 31.84
N GLY A 134 19.58 34.94 30.72
CA GLY A 134 19.99 36.32 30.42
C GLY A 134 19.45 37.37 31.40
N ARG A 135 18.30 37.14 32.04
CA ARG A 135 17.77 38.03 33.09
C ARG A 135 18.36 37.78 34.47
N GLY A 136 19.09 36.66 34.67
CA GLY A 136 19.61 36.29 35.97
C GLY A 136 18.53 35.80 36.96
N ASP A 137 17.34 35.45 36.49
CA ASP A 137 16.25 35.02 37.37
C ASP A 137 16.35 33.52 37.65
N ALA A 138 16.90 33.16 38.81
CA ALA A 138 17.07 31.77 39.24
C ALA A 138 15.75 30.99 39.38
N ARG A 139 14.66 31.66 39.79
CA ARG A 139 13.34 31.01 39.95
C ARG A 139 12.72 30.71 38.59
N GLU A 140 12.75 31.70 37.70
CA GLU A 140 12.29 31.52 36.33
C GLU A 140 13.16 30.51 35.58
N LEU A 141 14.48 30.53 35.75
CA LEU A 141 15.41 29.57 35.17
C LEU A 141 15.06 28.13 35.58
N SER A 142 14.79 27.89 36.87
CA SER A 142 14.37 26.57 37.37
C SER A 142 13.09 26.09 36.67
N ARG A 143 12.09 26.98 36.58
CA ARG A 143 10.80 26.68 35.97
C ARG A 143 10.92 26.38 34.49
N THR A 144 11.64 27.21 33.73
CA THR A 144 11.82 27.03 32.29
C THR A 144 12.75 25.86 31.96
N ALA A 145 13.76 25.59 32.78
CA ALA A 145 14.61 24.41 32.66
C ALA A 145 13.81 23.12 32.84
N ARG A 146 12.94 23.04 33.86
CA ARG A 146 12.05 21.89 34.06
C ARG A 146 11.11 21.70 32.88
N ALA A 147 10.45 22.77 32.43
CA ALA A 147 9.58 22.73 31.27
C ALA A 147 10.31 22.27 29.99
N LEU A 148 11.57 22.69 29.79
CA LEU A 148 12.39 22.26 28.65
C LEU A 148 12.77 20.77 28.75
N VAL A 149 13.18 20.28 29.92
CA VAL A 149 13.51 18.86 30.12
C VAL A 149 12.27 17.98 29.92
N ASP A 150 11.13 18.37 30.48
CA ASP A 150 9.86 17.64 30.35
C ASP A 150 9.36 17.65 28.91
N ALA A 151 9.44 18.79 28.22
CA ALA A 151 9.06 18.88 26.81
C ALA A 151 9.97 18.03 25.90
N ALA A 152 11.27 18.01 26.17
CA ALA A 152 12.22 17.18 25.42
C ALA A 152 11.96 15.68 25.59
N LEU A 153 11.50 15.26 26.77
CA LEU A 153 11.13 13.86 27.03
C LEU A 153 9.95 13.41 26.20
N ASP A 154 9.01 14.30 25.87
CA ASP A 154 7.85 13.98 25.05
C ASP A 154 8.15 13.93 23.54
N LEU A 155 9.38 14.26 23.11
CA LEU A 155 9.72 14.23 21.70
C LEU A 155 10.22 12.85 21.24
N PRO A 156 9.96 12.48 19.97
CA PRO A 156 10.65 11.36 19.32
C PRO A 156 12.17 11.52 19.44
N ALA A 157 12.89 10.40 19.57
CA ALA A 157 14.30 10.42 19.93
C ALA A 157 15.19 11.23 18.98
N VAL A 158 14.95 11.12 17.68
CA VAL A 158 15.73 11.82 16.65
C VAL A 158 15.52 13.32 16.75
N VAL A 159 14.30 13.76 17.05
CA VAL A 159 13.97 15.19 17.19
C VAL A 159 14.56 15.75 18.49
N ALA A 160 14.44 15.01 19.60
CA ALA A 160 15.04 15.40 20.88
C ALA A 160 16.58 15.54 20.81
N ASP A 161 17.22 14.80 19.90
CA ASP A 161 18.68 14.78 19.77
C ASP A 161 19.26 16.14 19.34
N GLU A 162 18.55 16.85 18.46
CA GLU A 162 18.93 18.19 17.98
C GLU A 162 19.03 19.22 19.12
N TYR A 163 18.29 18.99 20.22
CA TYR A 163 18.23 19.89 21.37
C TYR A 163 19.08 19.42 22.57
N GLN A 164 19.89 18.36 22.42
CA GLN A 164 20.70 17.83 23.53
C GLN A 164 21.55 18.88 24.26
N PRO A 165 22.24 19.83 23.59
CA PRO A 165 23.04 20.85 24.28
C PRO A 165 22.20 21.69 25.26
N SER A 166 21.01 22.12 24.85
CA SER A 166 20.10 22.93 25.66
C SER A 166 19.51 22.13 26.82
N VAL A 167 19.12 20.88 26.58
CA VAL A 167 18.63 19.97 27.64
C VAL A 167 19.70 19.71 28.70
N ARG A 168 20.95 19.48 28.29
CA ARG A 168 22.08 19.28 29.24
C ARG A 168 22.31 20.51 30.12
N ARG A 169 22.21 21.73 29.55
CA ARG A 169 22.30 22.98 30.32
C ARG A 169 21.12 23.15 31.28
N ALA A 170 19.91 22.79 30.87
CA ALA A 170 18.74 22.84 31.73
C ALA A 170 18.82 21.87 32.91
N VAL A 171 19.26 20.63 32.68
CA VAL A 171 19.51 19.66 33.76
C VAL A 171 20.57 20.18 34.72
N GLU A 172 21.66 20.77 34.21
CA GLU A 172 22.68 21.41 35.05
C GLU A 172 22.09 22.52 35.93
N ALA A 173 21.26 23.40 35.37
CA ALA A 173 20.61 24.45 36.13
C ALA A 173 19.76 23.89 37.28
N LEU A 174 18.99 22.83 37.02
CA LEU A 174 18.16 22.17 38.03
C LEU A 174 19.02 21.53 39.14
N GLU A 175 20.11 20.86 38.80
CA GLU A 175 21.05 20.26 39.76
C GLU A 175 21.72 21.32 40.64
N LEU A 176 22.25 22.40 40.04
CA LEU A 176 22.92 23.46 40.80
C LEU A 176 21.97 24.23 41.72
N LEU A 177 20.72 24.45 41.29
CA LEU A 177 19.71 25.13 42.11
C LEU A 177 19.20 24.25 43.25
N ALA A 178 19.16 22.93 43.06
CA ALA A 178 18.74 21.96 44.08
C ALA A 178 19.84 21.61 45.08
N ALA A 179 21.11 21.92 44.78
CA ALA A 179 22.23 21.68 45.67
C ALA A 179 22.08 22.45 47.00
N PRO A 180 22.61 21.92 48.13
CA PRO A 180 22.62 22.64 49.40
C PRO A 180 23.26 24.03 49.25
N GLY A 181 22.52 25.09 49.59
CA GLY A 181 22.96 26.47 49.42
C GLY A 181 23.01 26.99 47.97
N GLY A 182 22.63 26.17 46.98
CA GLY A 182 22.66 26.49 45.56
C GLY A 182 21.75 27.66 45.17
N ALA A 183 20.51 27.68 45.69
CA ALA A 183 19.56 28.78 45.47
C ALA A 183 20.06 30.13 46.00
N SER A 184 20.85 30.14 47.09
CA SER A 184 21.48 31.36 47.62
C SER A 184 22.80 31.71 46.94
N ALA A 185 23.54 30.72 46.42
CA ALA A 185 24.82 30.90 45.75
C ALA A 185 24.67 31.43 44.32
N LEU A 186 23.60 31.04 43.60
CA LEU A 186 23.33 31.45 42.23
C LEU A 186 22.65 32.83 42.17
N THR A 187 23.43 33.89 42.45
CA THR A 187 22.97 35.28 42.30
C THR A 187 22.66 35.61 40.83
N PRO A 188 21.92 36.70 40.54
CA PRO A 188 21.58 37.06 39.17
C PRO A 188 22.79 37.17 38.23
N ALA A 189 23.90 37.74 38.71
CA ALA A 189 25.14 37.83 37.93
C ALA A 189 25.76 36.45 37.63
N VAL A 190 25.72 35.52 38.58
CA VAL A 190 26.22 34.14 38.38
C VAL A 190 25.31 33.36 37.42
N VAL A 191 23.99 33.53 37.52
CA VAL A 191 23.03 32.93 36.59
C VAL A 191 23.26 33.44 35.16
N GLN A 192 23.33 34.76 34.97
CA GLN A 192 23.66 35.37 33.67
C GLN A 192 24.96 34.82 33.11
N ARG A 193 25.99 34.70 33.97
CA ARG A 193 27.29 34.16 33.59
C ARG A 193 27.23 32.73 33.07
N LEU A 194 26.44 31.86 33.69
CA LEU A 194 26.38 30.43 33.34
C LEU A 194 25.39 30.13 32.21
N TYR A 195 24.32 30.92 32.08
CA TYR A 195 23.13 30.57 31.30
C TYR A 195 22.69 31.62 30.27
N SER A 196 23.35 32.77 30.18
CA SER A 196 23.15 33.69 29.04
C SER A 196 23.46 33.00 27.71
N ALA A 197 22.74 33.42 26.65
CA ALA A 197 23.05 33.07 25.26
C ALA A 197 24.30 33.82 24.77
N ASP A 198 24.48 35.07 25.22
CA ASP A 198 25.66 35.87 24.92
C ASP A 198 26.77 35.63 25.95
N PRO A 199 28.00 35.26 25.52
CA PRO A 199 29.11 35.07 26.42
C PRO A 199 29.54 36.41 27.03
N LEU A 200 29.35 36.55 28.34
CA LEU A 200 29.93 37.67 29.09
C LEU A 200 31.48 37.60 29.02
N PRO A 201 32.21 38.73 29.12
CA PRO A 201 33.68 38.72 29.21
C PRO A 201 34.15 37.89 30.42
N ALA A 202 35.32 37.25 30.32
CA ALA A 202 35.82 36.31 31.32
C ALA A 202 36.43 37.01 32.55
N PRO A 203 35.84 36.94 33.76
CA PRO A 203 36.50 37.32 35.00
C PRO A 203 37.15 36.10 35.65
N ASP A 204 37.92 36.33 36.72
CA ASP A 204 38.58 35.29 37.51
C ASP A 204 37.56 34.26 38.02
N THR A 205 37.68 33.01 37.55
CA THR A 205 36.82 31.88 37.94
C THR A 205 36.89 31.59 39.43
N ARG A 206 37.97 32.01 40.12
CA ARG A 206 38.15 31.86 41.57
C ARG A 206 37.19 32.72 42.40
N ALA A 207 36.57 33.75 41.81
CA ALA A 207 35.61 34.61 42.48
C ALA A 207 34.17 34.05 42.46
N LEU A 208 33.91 32.94 41.76
CA LEU A 208 32.58 32.34 41.68
C LEU A 208 32.28 31.46 42.91
N PRO A 209 31.00 31.26 43.28
CA PRO A 209 30.63 30.27 44.28
C PRO A 209 31.12 28.87 43.90
N ALA A 210 31.46 28.03 44.89
CA ALA A 210 32.03 26.70 44.67
C ALA A 210 31.20 25.83 43.69
N VAL A 211 29.87 25.85 43.80
CA VAL A 211 28.96 25.12 42.90
C VAL A 211 29.06 25.57 41.44
N ALA A 212 29.36 26.86 41.18
CA ALA A 212 29.55 27.39 39.85
C ALA A 212 30.96 27.10 39.30
N GLN A 213 31.99 27.13 40.16
CA GLN A 213 33.34 26.70 39.79
C GLN A 213 33.38 25.22 39.39
N GLU A 214 32.68 24.38 40.17
CA GLU A 214 32.54 22.96 39.89
C GLU A 214 31.86 22.72 38.53
N ALA A 215 30.74 23.39 38.26
CA ALA A 215 30.05 23.28 36.97
C ALA A 215 30.95 23.65 35.78
N LEU A 216 31.72 24.75 35.89
CA LEU A 216 32.67 25.15 34.85
C LEU A 216 33.82 24.15 34.70
N THR A 217 34.31 23.59 35.79
CA THR A 217 35.33 22.53 35.77
C THR A 217 34.82 21.31 35.03
N VAL A 218 33.62 20.82 35.39
CA VAL A 218 32.97 19.68 34.74
C VAL A 218 32.74 19.93 33.24
N ARG A 219 32.33 21.14 32.84
CA ARG A 219 32.17 21.51 31.42
C ARG A 219 33.47 21.47 30.62
N ALA A 220 34.62 21.72 31.26
CA ALA A 220 35.93 21.72 30.62
C ALA A 220 36.55 20.31 30.49
N LEU A 221 36.01 19.31 31.21
CA LEU A 221 36.51 17.94 31.14
C LEU A 221 36.09 17.26 29.84
N ALA A 222 36.99 16.44 29.29
CA ALA A 222 36.65 15.50 28.23
C ALA A 222 35.60 14.49 28.72
N ARG A 223 34.68 14.09 27.84
CA ARG A 223 33.55 13.22 28.21
C ARG A 223 33.99 11.90 28.87
N ASP A 224 35.08 11.29 28.39
CA ASP A 224 35.62 10.05 28.95
C ASP A 224 36.26 10.22 30.34
N SER A 225 36.59 11.45 30.75
CA SER A 225 37.14 11.77 32.07
C SER A 225 36.06 12.07 33.12
N LEU A 226 34.82 12.30 32.70
CA LEU A 226 33.70 12.63 33.60
C LEU A 226 33.39 11.53 34.63
N PRO A 227 33.40 10.22 34.30
CA PRO A 227 33.13 9.17 35.29
C PRO A 227 34.15 9.17 36.43
N ALA A 228 35.45 9.19 36.11
CA ALA A 228 36.53 9.20 37.10
C ALA A 228 36.47 10.44 38.00
N TRP A 229 36.14 11.60 37.42
CA TRP A 229 35.93 12.82 38.21
C TRP A 229 34.72 12.68 39.15
N GLY A 230 33.60 12.12 38.69
CA GLY A 230 32.40 11.91 39.50
C GLY A 230 32.60 10.92 40.66
N GLU A 231 33.41 9.88 40.45
CA GLU A 231 33.80 8.94 41.51
C GLU A 231 34.66 9.61 42.59
N ALA A 232 35.59 10.49 42.19
CA ALA A 232 36.39 11.28 43.11
C ALA A 232 35.60 12.36 43.86
N HIS A 233 34.43 12.78 43.34
CA HIS A 233 33.59 13.84 43.89
C HIS A 233 32.14 13.38 44.12
N PRO A 234 31.89 12.39 45.01
CA PRO A 234 30.57 11.77 45.16
C PRO A 234 29.51 12.71 45.75
N GLN A 235 29.92 13.84 46.33
CA GLN A 235 29.06 14.90 46.89
C GLN A 235 28.81 16.06 45.92
N SER A 236 29.34 15.97 44.69
CA SER A 236 29.10 16.94 43.63
C SER A 236 27.60 17.18 43.42
N ALA A 237 27.21 18.44 43.18
CA ALA A 237 25.84 18.78 42.79
C ALA A 237 25.43 18.07 41.49
N ARG A 238 26.41 17.68 40.67
CA ARG A 238 26.28 17.05 39.35
C ARG A 238 26.37 15.52 39.41
N ALA A 239 26.39 14.91 40.60
CA ALA A 239 26.61 13.48 40.77
C ALA A 239 25.63 12.61 39.95
N GLY A 240 24.36 13.02 39.83
CA GLY A 240 23.34 12.34 39.03
C GLY A 240 23.69 12.30 37.54
N SER A 241 23.98 13.46 36.94
CA SER A 241 24.41 13.57 35.54
C SER A 241 25.72 12.85 35.26
N LEU A 242 26.70 12.93 36.16
CA LEU A 242 28.00 12.28 35.98
C LEU A 242 27.88 10.76 36.00
N GLN A 243 27.08 10.19 36.90
CA GLN A 243 26.81 8.76 36.91
C GLN A 243 25.98 8.31 35.70
N PHE A 244 25.09 9.16 35.18
CA PHE A 244 24.39 8.86 33.93
C PHE A 244 25.35 8.82 32.73
N VAL A 245 26.32 9.73 32.67
CA VAL A 245 27.39 9.68 31.64
C VAL A 245 28.23 8.41 31.79
N ALA A 246 28.58 8.01 33.01
CA ALA A 246 29.31 6.76 33.26
C ALA A 246 28.54 5.54 32.73
N LEU A 247 27.22 5.49 32.98
CA LEU A 247 26.33 4.47 32.46
C LEU A 247 26.31 4.45 30.92
N GLN A 248 26.16 5.61 30.28
CA GLN A 248 26.16 5.71 28.81
C GLN A 248 27.49 5.26 28.19
N LEU A 249 28.63 5.60 28.80
CA LEU A 249 29.95 5.18 28.34
C LEU A 249 30.19 3.68 28.55
N ALA A 250 29.72 3.12 29.66
CA ALA A 250 29.79 1.68 29.90
C ALA A 250 28.99 0.89 28.84
N MET A 251 27.79 1.35 28.51
CA MET A 251 26.98 0.78 27.43
C MET A 251 27.68 0.91 26.07
N LYS A 252 28.16 2.11 25.71
CA LYS A 252 28.86 2.34 24.44
C LYS A 252 30.10 1.44 24.26
N ARG A 253 30.83 1.13 25.34
CA ARG A 253 32.02 0.27 25.28
C ARG A 253 31.69 -1.22 25.29
N GLY A 254 30.56 -1.61 25.87
CA GLY A 254 30.22 -3.03 26.07
C GLY A 254 29.07 -3.54 25.20
N ILE A 255 28.46 -2.70 24.38
CA ILE A 255 27.46 -3.07 23.37
C ILE A 255 28.07 -2.71 22.00
N PRO A 256 28.30 -3.67 21.09
CA PRO A 256 28.85 -3.38 19.78
C PRO A 256 27.84 -2.63 18.90
N ASP A 257 28.35 -1.92 17.88
CA ASP A 257 27.51 -1.34 16.83
C ASP A 257 26.97 -2.47 15.93
N GLY A 258 25.69 -2.39 15.52
CA GLY A 258 25.09 -3.40 14.64
C GLY A 258 23.58 -3.44 14.70
N TRP A 259 22.99 -4.44 14.04
CA TRP A 259 21.56 -4.71 14.13
C TRP A 259 21.23 -5.36 15.48
N ALA A 260 20.02 -5.14 15.99
CA ALA A 260 19.64 -5.59 17.34
C ALA A 260 19.78 -7.11 17.54
N HIS A 261 19.52 -7.93 16.51
CA HIS A 261 19.70 -9.38 16.60
C HIS A 261 21.18 -9.77 16.70
N ASP A 262 22.06 -9.14 15.92
CA ASP A 262 23.51 -9.36 15.99
C ASP A 262 24.08 -8.94 17.36
N ILE A 263 23.60 -7.81 17.89
CA ILE A 263 23.99 -7.32 19.21
C ILE A 263 23.56 -8.31 20.29
N ARG A 264 22.31 -8.77 20.25
CA ARG A 264 21.77 -9.72 21.24
C ARG A 264 22.60 -11.00 21.30
N ASP A 265 22.97 -11.52 20.15
CA ASP A 265 23.66 -12.80 20.03
C ASP A 265 25.16 -12.70 20.34
N SER A 266 25.74 -11.49 20.25
CA SER A 266 27.17 -11.23 20.51
C SER A 266 27.50 -10.79 21.94
N VAL A 267 26.53 -10.24 22.69
CA VAL A 267 26.75 -9.76 24.06
C VAL A 267 26.37 -10.84 25.09
N PRO A 268 27.29 -11.25 26.00
CA PRO A 268 27.01 -12.27 27.00
C PRO A 268 25.88 -11.89 27.97
N ALA A 269 25.09 -12.88 28.42
CA ALA A 269 23.97 -12.68 29.35
C ALA A 269 24.36 -11.98 30.66
N GLU A 270 25.57 -12.24 31.18
CA GLU A 270 26.11 -11.54 32.36
C GLU A 270 26.24 -10.04 32.12
N ARG A 271 26.68 -9.64 30.94
CA ARG A 271 26.87 -8.23 30.59
C ARG A 271 25.54 -7.46 30.57
N TRP A 272 24.47 -8.08 30.10
CA TRP A 272 23.11 -7.50 30.17
C TRP A 272 22.64 -7.31 31.62
N ARG A 273 22.94 -8.27 32.50
CA ARG A 273 22.64 -8.17 33.93
C ARG A 273 23.42 -7.03 34.60
N ASP A 274 24.70 -6.87 34.27
CA ASP A 274 25.53 -5.77 34.78
C ASP A 274 24.93 -4.41 34.42
N PHE A 275 24.60 -4.20 33.14
CA PHE A 275 23.98 -2.95 32.71
C PHE A 275 22.64 -2.70 33.39
N SER A 276 21.83 -3.74 33.59
CA SER A 276 20.55 -3.62 34.30
C SER A 276 20.76 -3.22 35.76
N ALA A 277 21.73 -3.83 36.44
CA ALA A 277 22.10 -3.50 37.81
C ALA A 277 22.61 -2.05 37.94
N MET A 278 23.35 -1.55 36.94
CA MET A 278 23.77 -0.14 36.89
C MET A 278 22.58 0.82 36.79
N HIS A 279 21.58 0.51 35.95
CA HIS A 279 20.35 1.32 35.86
C HIS A 279 19.58 1.30 37.19
N ASP A 280 19.41 0.13 37.80
CA ASP A 280 18.72 0.00 39.10
C ASP A 280 19.46 0.75 40.22
N ALA A 281 20.79 0.68 40.25
CA ALA A 281 21.61 1.43 41.20
C ALA A 281 21.44 2.94 41.03
N TRP A 282 21.44 3.43 39.79
CA TRP A 282 21.21 4.84 39.50
C TRP A 282 19.80 5.28 39.95
N MET A 283 18.77 4.52 39.57
CA MET A 283 17.37 4.85 39.91
C MET A 283 17.10 4.81 41.43
N ARG A 284 17.74 3.90 42.17
CA ARG A 284 17.67 3.87 43.64
C ARG A 284 18.31 5.10 44.28
N ARG A 285 19.44 5.57 43.72
CA ARG A 285 20.18 6.71 44.27
C ARG A 285 19.56 8.06 43.91
N PHE A 286 18.96 8.17 42.72
CA PHE A 286 18.48 9.43 42.16
C PHE A 286 17.02 9.37 41.66
N PRO A 287 16.05 8.89 42.47
CA PRO A 287 14.69 8.63 42.00
C PRO A 287 13.92 9.89 41.57
N GLN A 288 14.25 11.06 42.13
CA GLN A 288 13.60 12.34 41.83
C GLN A 288 14.43 13.23 40.90
N HIS A 289 15.53 12.72 40.35
CA HIS A 289 16.43 13.50 39.52
C HIS A 289 15.79 13.81 38.16
N PRO A 290 16.04 14.99 37.55
CA PRO A 290 15.47 15.35 36.23
C PRO A 290 15.79 14.35 35.11
N LEU A 291 16.87 13.56 35.25
CA LEU A 291 17.24 12.50 34.30
C LEU A 291 16.56 11.15 34.53
N ALA A 292 15.79 10.96 35.60
CA ALA A 292 15.20 9.66 35.92
C ALA A 292 14.32 9.09 34.79
N PRO A 293 13.49 9.89 34.09
CA PRO A 293 12.77 9.39 32.91
C PRO A 293 13.71 9.02 31.74
N TRP A 294 14.83 9.72 31.58
CA TRP A 294 15.84 9.41 30.57
C TRP A 294 16.59 8.09 30.86
N VAL A 295 16.87 7.82 32.14
CA VAL A 295 17.42 6.52 32.58
C VAL A 295 16.40 5.41 32.36
N THR A 296 15.12 5.69 32.57
CA THR A 296 14.02 4.76 32.26
C THR A 296 13.94 4.44 30.77
N LEU A 297 14.08 5.44 29.89
CA LEU A 297 14.20 5.24 28.44
C LEU A 297 15.44 4.44 28.05
N SER A 298 16.59 4.72 28.67
CA SER A 298 17.83 3.94 28.47
C SER A 298 17.63 2.47 28.84
N ARG A 299 16.91 2.20 29.93
CA ARG A 299 16.54 0.84 30.35
C ARG A 299 15.60 0.15 29.36
N LEU A 300 14.62 0.86 28.80
CA LEU A 300 13.75 0.33 27.73
C LEU A 300 14.60 -0.14 26.54
N ARG A 301 15.54 0.71 26.09
CA ARG A 301 16.44 0.40 24.97
C ARG A 301 17.39 -0.75 25.28
N LEU A 302 17.88 -0.83 26.51
CA LEU A 302 18.67 -1.96 26.97
C LEU A 302 17.86 -3.27 26.87
N ALA A 303 16.62 -3.27 27.35
CA ALA A 303 15.74 -4.43 27.28
C ALA A 303 15.42 -4.82 25.82
N PHE A 304 15.20 -3.83 24.95
CA PHE A 304 15.06 -4.05 23.50
C PHE A 304 16.28 -4.77 22.91
N LEU A 305 17.49 -4.24 23.15
CA LEU A 305 18.73 -4.82 22.62
C LEU A 305 19.03 -6.22 23.20
N ALA A 306 18.67 -6.46 24.46
CA ALA A 306 18.79 -7.78 25.08
C ALA A 306 17.71 -8.79 24.61
N GLY A 307 16.70 -8.35 23.85
CA GLY A 307 15.55 -9.17 23.47
C GLY A 307 14.56 -9.45 24.60
N ASP A 308 14.63 -8.72 25.72
CA ASP A 308 13.70 -8.83 26.84
C ASP A 308 12.41 -8.04 26.56
N THR A 309 11.52 -8.66 25.79
CA THR A 309 10.23 -8.11 25.39
C THR A 309 9.37 -7.69 26.58
N ALA A 310 9.36 -8.48 27.66
CA ALA A 310 8.50 -8.20 28.81
C ALA A 310 8.96 -6.91 29.53
N THR A 311 10.26 -6.77 29.78
CA THR A 311 10.81 -5.57 30.43
C THR A 311 10.66 -4.33 29.54
N ALA A 312 10.91 -4.45 28.23
CA ALA A 312 10.76 -3.33 27.29
C ALA A 312 9.32 -2.79 27.29
N TRP A 313 8.33 -3.66 27.14
CA TRP A 313 6.91 -3.26 27.15
C TRP A 313 6.43 -2.76 28.50
N ASN A 314 6.84 -3.41 29.60
CA ASN A 314 6.48 -2.95 30.94
C ASN A 314 7.01 -1.53 31.22
N THR A 315 8.21 -1.22 30.71
CA THR A 315 8.81 0.11 30.81
C THR A 315 8.05 1.11 29.94
N ALA A 316 7.73 0.75 28.69
CA ALA A 316 6.96 1.60 27.79
C ALA A 316 5.57 1.93 28.34
N LEU A 317 4.85 0.93 28.87
CA LEU A 317 3.52 1.10 29.48
C LEU A 317 3.57 1.95 30.75
N ALA A 318 4.62 1.83 31.57
CA ALA A 318 4.81 2.69 32.73
C ALA A 318 5.02 4.17 32.32
N MET A 319 5.75 4.41 31.21
CA MET A 319 5.93 5.75 30.67
C MET A 319 4.68 6.32 30.01
N TYR A 320 3.82 5.49 29.44
CA TYR A 320 2.67 5.91 28.65
C TYR A 320 1.71 6.84 29.41
N GLY A 321 1.52 6.64 30.72
CA GLY A 321 0.66 7.51 31.52
C GLY A 321 1.19 8.94 31.72
N ALA A 322 2.52 9.12 31.74
CA ALA A 322 3.17 10.41 32.03
C ALA A 322 3.72 11.10 30.78
N HIS A 323 4.23 10.32 29.83
CA HIS A 323 4.84 10.78 28.58
C HIS A 323 4.26 10.02 27.37
N PRO A 324 2.95 10.17 27.07
CA PRO A 324 2.30 9.40 26.02
C PRO A 324 2.99 9.48 24.66
N PRO A 325 3.38 10.67 24.14
CA PRO A 325 3.96 10.75 22.81
C PRO A 325 5.26 9.96 22.68
N ARG A 326 6.11 10.03 23.70
CA ARG A 326 7.35 9.28 23.73
C ARG A 326 7.13 7.78 23.85
N ALA A 327 6.26 7.37 24.76
CA ALA A 327 5.94 5.96 24.95
C ALA A 327 5.35 5.34 23.68
N LEU A 328 4.46 6.05 22.98
CA LEU A 328 3.89 5.60 21.72
C LEU A 328 4.92 5.49 20.59
N ASP A 329 5.93 6.37 20.57
CA ASP A 329 7.05 6.28 19.62
C ASP A 329 7.88 5.01 19.84
N GLU A 330 8.23 4.74 21.10
CA GLU A 330 8.98 3.55 21.50
C GLU A 330 8.15 2.27 21.29
N MET A 331 6.86 2.25 21.65
CA MET A 331 5.96 1.11 21.39
C MET A 331 5.85 0.81 19.90
N ARG A 332 5.71 1.84 19.04
CA ARG A 332 5.72 1.66 17.59
C ARG A 332 7.03 1.04 17.11
N TYR A 333 8.15 1.47 17.67
CA TYR A 333 9.45 0.90 17.34
C TYR A 333 9.55 -0.58 17.75
N LEU A 334 9.12 -0.94 18.96
CA LEU A 334 9.05 -2.33 19.43
C LEU A 334 8.20 -3.21 18.49
N LEU A 335 7.01 -2.73 18.09
CA LEU A 335 6.11 -3.45 17.18
C LEU A 335 6.75 -3.67 15.79
N ARG A 336 7.46 -2.67 15.26
CA ARG A 336 8.22 -2.80 14.00
C ARG A 336 9.31 -3.86 14.06
N GLN A 337 9.83 -4.14 15.25
CA GLN A 337 10.82 -5.18 15.51
C GLN A 337 10.18 -6.51 15.96
N SER A 338 8.87 -6.66 15.76
CA SER A 338 8.09 -7.85 16.15
C SER A 338 8.15 -8.19 17.65
N MET A 339 8.40 -7.18 18.50
CA MET A 339 8.30 -7.30 19.96
C MET A 339 6.92 -6.83 20.40
N TYR A 340 6.07 -7.76 20.79
CA TYR A 340 4.66 -7.52 21.16
C TYR A 340 4.47 -7.48 22.69
N PRO A 341 3.45 -6.77 23.21
CA PRO A 341 3.19 -6.77 24.65
C PRO A 341 2.88 -8.19 25.14
N PRO A 342 3.33 -8.57 26.36
CA PRO A 342 3.08 -9.91 26.91
C PRO A 342 1.59 -10.26 27.03
N SER A 343 0.76 -9.25 27.31
CA SER A 343 -0.69 -9.39 27.40
C SER A 343 -1.37 -8.10 26.97
N LEU A 344 -2.48 -8.23 26.25
CA LEU A 344 -3.37 -7.12 25.98
C LEU A 344 -4.29 -6.80 27.17
N ASP A 345 -4.39 -7.68 28.16
CA ASP A 345 -5.23 -7.48 29.36
C ASP A 345 -4.54 -6.66 30.47
N ASP A 346 -3.36 -6.13 30.20
CA ASP A 346 -2.69 -5.22 31.14
C ASP A 346 -3.59 -4.00 31.44
N PRO A 347 -3.83 -3.66 32.71
CA PRO A 347 -4.73 -2.56 33.09
C PRO A 347 -4.23 -1.18 32.66
N ARG A 348 -2.94 -1.05 32.31
CA ARG A 348 -2.36 0.20 31.78
C ARG A 348 -2.68 0.40 30.30
N ILE A 349 -3.19 -0.64 29.61
CA ILE A 349 -3.62 -0.56 28.21
C ILE A 349 -5.08 -0.07 28.18
N ASP A 350 -5.23 1.23 27.98
CA ASP A 350 -6.53 1.87 27.73
C ASP A 350 -7.18 1.41 26.41
N ASP A 351 -8.42 1.84 26.17
CA ASP A 351 -9.20 1.46 24.98
C ASP A 351 -8.53 1.88 23.65
N VAL A 352 -7.86 3.04 23.62
CA VAL A 352 -7.26 3.58 22.40
C VAL A 352 -5.99 2.81 22.04
N LEU A 353 -5.11 2.58 23.03
CA LEU A 353 -3.92 1.76 22.87
C LEU A 353 -4.30 0.30 22.57
N ARG A 354 -5.37 -0.23 23.17
CA ARG A 354 -5.87 -1.56 22.85
C ARG A 354 -6.30 -1.67 21.39
N ALA A 355 -7.09 -0.71 20.91
CA ALA A 355 -7.45 -0.63 19.50
C ALA A 355 -6.19 -0.58 18.62
N ALA A 356 -5.19 0.24 19.00
CA ALA A 356 -3.90 0.36 18.32
C ALA A 356 -3.05 -0.92 18.29
N LEU A 357 -3.10 -1.74 19.34
CA LEU A 357 -2.38 -3.01 19.39
C LEU A 357 -3.08 -4.12 18.60
N LEU A 358 -4.41 -4.08 18.50
CA LEU A 358 -5.17 -5.06 17.71
C LEU A 358 -4.82 -5.05 16.22
N GLY A 359 -4.21 -4.00 15.68
CA GLY A 359 -3.71 -4.00 14.29
C GLY A 359 -2.35 -4.69 14.14
N GLU A 360 -1.68 -5.01 15.23
CA GLU A 360 -0.28 -5.40 15.22
C GLU A 360 -0.09 -6.82 15.73
N VAL A 361 -0.97 -7.26 16.64
CA VAL A 361 -0.91 -8.61 17.24
C VAL A 361 -1.89 -9.57 16.57
N ARG A 362 -1.51 -10.85 16.50
CA ARG A 362 -2.45 -11.93 16.17
C ARG A 362 -3.37 -12.19 17.36
N ILE A 363 -4.63 -12.47 17.06
CA ILE A 363 -5.65 -12.80 18.07
C ILE A 363 -6.34 -14.11 17.73
N ASP A 364 -6.64 -14.91 18.75
CA ASP A 364 -7.49 -16.08 18.61
C ASP A 364 -8.98 -15.72 18.57
N GLY A 365 -9.83 -16.71 18.30
CA GLY A 365 -11.28 -16.51 18.18
C GLY A 365 -11.98 -16.13 19.50
N GLU A 366 -11.44 -16.50 20.66
CA GLU A 366 -12.03 -16.15 21.95
C GLU A 366 -11.76 -14.66 22.25
N ARG A 367 -10.50 -14.25 22.09
CA ARG A 367 -10.07 -12.86 22.19
C ARG A 367 -10.83 -11.97 21.22
N TRP A 368 -10.94 -12.40 19.95
CA TRP A 368 -11.70 -11.69 18.93
C TRP A 368 -13.13 -11.41 19.41
N ARG A 369 -13.82 -12.42 19.97
CA ARG A 369 -15.20 -12.28 20.47
C ARG A 369 -15.28 -11.32 21.64
N ARG A 370 -14.40 -11.42 22.63
CA ARG A 370 -14.37 -10.52 23.79
C ARG A 370 -14.21 -9.06 23.37
N GLU A 371 -13.28 -8.78 22.45
CA GLU A 371 -13.05 -7.42 21.95
C GLU A 371 -14.20 -6.93 21.05
N TRP A 372 -14.83 -7.82 20.29
CA TRP A 372 -16.03 -7.47 19.53
C TRP A 372 -17.17 -7.06 20.45
N ASP A 373 -17.48 -7.87 21.46
CA ASP A 373 -18.58 -7.61 22.40
C ASP A 373 -18.36 -6.31 23.19
N ARG A 374 -17.09 -6.02 23.55
CA ARG A 374 -16.69 -4.74 24.17
C ARG A 374 -16.97 -3.54 23.26
N ALA A 375 -16.66 -3.66 21.97
CA ALA A 375 -16.78 -2.55 21.02
C ALA A 375 -18.16 -2.44 20.36
N ALA A 376 -18.99 -3.49 20.42
CA ALA A 376 -20.22 -3.60 19.63
C ALA A 376 -21.24 -2.48 19.89
N THR A 377 -21.39 -2.08 21.14
CA THR A 377 -22.37 -1.07 21.58
C THR A 377 -21.76 0.30 21.82
N ALA A 378 -20.44 0.38 21.93
CA ALA A 378 -19.72 1.62 22.19
C ALA A 378 -19.74 2.53 20.94
N ARG A 379 -19.95 3.84 21.18
CA ARG A 379 -19.98 4.87 20.13
C ARG A 379 -18.72 5.75 20.11
N ALA A 380 -17.73 5.44 20.94
CA ALA A 380 -16.48 6.18 20.99
C ALA A 380 -15.58 5.88 19.76
N PRO A 381 -14.68 6.80 19.37
CA PRO A 381 -13.79 6.60 18.22
C PRO A 381 -12.97 5.30 18.28
N TRP A 382 -12.46 4.94 19.46
CA TRP A 382 -11.72 3.69 19.65
C TRP A 382 -12.54 2.45 19.29
N ALA A 383 -13.86 2.47 19.51
CA ALA A 383 -14.73 1.32 19.26
C ALA A 383 -14.92 1.09 17.76
N PHE A 384 -14.96 2.15 16.95
CA PHE A 384 -14.94 2.03 15.49
C PHE A 384 -13.60 1.43 15.02
N ALA A 385 -12.47 1.95 15.51
CA ALA A 385 -11.15 1.43 15.16
C ALA A 385 -10.97 -0.05 15.57
N THR A 386 -11.46 -0.44 16.75
CA THR A 386 -11.47 -1.84 17.20
C THR A 386 -12.28 -2.72 16.26
N ARG A 387 -13.52 -2.33 15.91
CA ARG A 387 -14.36 -3.11 14.99
C ARG A 387 -13.73 -3.27 13.61
N ASP A 388 -13.14 -2.22 13.06
CA ASP A 388 -12.46 -2.27 11.76
C ASP A 388 -11.27 -3.23 11.78
N ARG A 389 -10.46 -3.21 12.86
CA ARG A 389 -9.31 -4.11 13.02
C ARG A 389 -9.71 -5.56 13.26
N LEU A 390 -10.81 -5.78 13.98
CA LEU A 390 -11.39 -7.12 14.12
C LEU A 390 -11.93 -7.64 12.77
N MET A 391 -12.55 -6.78 11.96
CA MET A 391 -12.94 -7.11 10.59
C MET A 391 -11.72 -7.39 9.72
N TRP A 392 -10.62 -6.66 9.92
CA TRP A 392 -9.37 -6.90 9.23
C TRP A 392 -8.77 -8.28 9.56
N HIS A 393 -8.75 -8.67 10.84
CA HIS A 393 -8.37 -10.04 11.25
C HIS A 393 -9.27 -11.11 10.64
N ALA A 394 -10.58 -10.87 10.64
CA ALA A 394 -11.53 -11.80 10.01
C ALA A 394 -11.32 -11.87 8.49
N ALA A 395 -10.94 -10.78 7.84
CA ALA A 395 -10.61 -10.77 6.43
C ALA A 395 -9.29 -11.49 6.13
N ARG A 396 -8.29 -11.47 7.04
CA ARG A 396 -6.98 -12.15 6.89
C ARG A 396 -6.98 -13.63 7.25
N ASP A 397 -7.83 -14.07 8.16
CA ASP A 397 -7.92 -15.46 8.60
C ASP A 397 -9.32 -16.04 8.37
N SER A 398 -9.41 -17.02 7.46
CA SER A 398 -10.68 -17.68 7.12
C SER A 398 -11.31 -18.41 8.32
N THR A 399 -10.51 -18.85 9.30
CA THR A 399 -11.05 -19.46 10.53
C THR A 399 -11.81 -18.44 11.38
N ASN A 400 -11.35 -17.19 11.40
CA ASN A 400 -12.07 -16.09 12.04
C ASN A 400 -13.26 -15.62 11.19
N ALA A 401 -13.14 -15.65 9.85
CA ALA A 401 -14.26 -15.36 8.93
C ALA A 401 -15.44 -16.33 9.12
N LEU A 402 -15.17 -17.62 9.31
CA LEU A 402 -16.18 -18.66 9.59
C LEU A 402 -16.78 -18.55 11.00
N ARG A 403 -16.09 -17.85 11.91
CA ARG A 403 -16.49 -17.66 13.32
C ARG A 403 -17.08 -16.28 13.61
N LEU A 404 -17.30 -15.45 12.59
CA LEU A 404 -17.98 -14.17 12.76
C LEU A 404 -19.27 -14.41 13.55
N PRO A 405 -19.43 -13.84 14.75
CA PRO A 405 -20.60 -14.10 15.56
C PRO A 405 -21.83 -13.59 14.81
N PRO A 406 -23.00 -14.27 14.97
CA PRO A 406 -24.24 -13.84 14.32
C PRO A 406 -24.61 -12.38 14.58
N ALA A 407 -24.14 -11.79 15.68
CA ALA A 407 -24.29 -10.36 15.98
C ALA A 407 -23.44 -9.47 15.06
N ALA A 408 -22.19 -9.83 14.75
CA ALA A 408 -21.35 -9.11 13.80
C ALA A 408 -21.90 -9.20 12.36
N LEU A 409 -22.48 -10.35 12.03
CA LEU A 409 -23.14 -10.61 10.75
C LEU A 409 -24.50 -9.90 10.62
N ARG A 410 -25.09 -9.46 11.73
CA ARG A 410 -26.34 -8.71 11.78
C ARG A 410 -26.12 -7.25 12.19
N ALA A 411 -24.87 -6.84 12.44
CA ALA A 411 -24.56 -5.48 12.81
C ALA A 411 -25.01 -4.54 11.67
N PRO A 412 -25.79 -3.49 11.98
CA PRO A 412 -26.21 -2.53 10.97
C PRO A 412 -24.97 -1.88 10.36
N ALA A 413 -25.03 -1.54 9.07
CA ALA A 413 -23.92 -0.89 8.36
C ALA A 413 -23.40 0.36 9.09
N ALA A 414 -24.27 1.07 9.80
CA ALA A 414 -23.93 2.23 10.65
C ALA A 414 -23.01 1.92 11.85
N ALA A 415 -22.80 0.64 12.20
CA ALA A 415 -21.87 0.23 13.24
C ALA A 415 -20.42 0.07 12.73
N LEU A 416 -20.18 0.19 11.42
CA LEU A 416 -18.85 0.09 10.82
C LEU A 416 -18.50 1.38 10.10
N THR A 417 -17.20 1.66 9.99
CA THR A 417 -16.73 2.69 9.06
C THR A 417 -16.83 2.15 7.62
N PRO A 418 -16.67 3.00 6.58
CA PRO A 418 -16.57 2.52 5.21
C PRO A 418 -15.52 1.43 5.02
N LEU A 419 -14.33 1.56 5.65
CA LEU A 419 -13.30 0.53 5.62
C LEU A 419 -13.77 -0.77 6.30
N GLY A 420 -14.33 -0.68 7.50
CA GLY A 420 -14.86 -1.84 8.22
C GLY A 420 -15.90 -2.61 7.41
N GLY A 421 -16.77 -1.88 6.68
CA GLY A 421 -17.76 -2.50 5.80
C GLY A 421 -17.15 -3.22 4.59
N VAL A 422 -16.08 -2.68 3.98
CA VAL A 422 -15.34 -3.35 2.90
C VAL A 422 -14.60 -4.59 3.43
N LEU A 423 -13.94 -4.49 4.57
CA LEU A 423 -13.26 -5.63 5.22
C LEU A 423 -14.25 -6.74 5.58
N ARG A 424 -15.43 -6.38 6.08
CA ARG A 424 -16.53 -7.33 6.31
C ARG A 424 -16.96 -8.03 5.02
N LEU A 425 -17.06 -7.29 3.91
CA LEU A 425 -17.40 -7.87 2.61
C LEU A 425 -16.37 -8.91 2.17
N VAL A 426 -15.07 -8.58 2.27
CA VAL A 426 -13.98 -9.53 1.99
C VAL A 426 -14.08 -10.76 2.90
N ALA A 427 -14.30 -10.59 4.21
CA ALA A 427 -14.45 -11.70 5.14
C ALA A 427 -15.65 -12.60 4.77
N LEU A 428 -16.79 -12.03 4.38
CA LEU A 428 -17.96 -12.79 3.92
C LEU A 428 -17.69 -13.56 2.63
N VAL A 429 -16.94 -12.98 1.69
CA VAL A 429 -16.50 -13.66 0.46
C VAL A 429 -15.61 -14.86 0.81
N ARG A 430 -14.63 -14.69 1.70
CA ARG A 430 -13.74 -15.78 2.16
C ARG A 430 -14.49 -16.89 2.89
N ALA A 431 -15.52 -16.53 3.65
CA ALA A 431 -16.38 -17.48 4.34
C ALA A 431 -17.40 -18.17 3.40
N GLY A 432 -17.45 -17.82 2.11
CA GLY A 432 -18.40 -18.39 1.14
C GLY A 432 -19.86 -17.96 1.37
N ARG A 433 -20.11 -16.90 2.14
CA ARG A 433 -21.47 -16.45 2.52
C ARG A 433 -22.04 -15.48 1.47
N VAL A 434 -22.27 -16.00 0.27
CA VAL A 434 -22.60 -15.21 -0.94
C VAL A 434 -23.77 -14.26 -0.75
N ALA A 435 -24.90 -14.72 -0.19
CA ALA A 435 -26.11 -13.88 -0.05
C ALA A 435 -25.88 -12.66 0.86
N GLU A 436 -25.19 -12.85 1.99
CA GLU A 436 -24.86 -11.76 2.91
C GLU A 436 -23.78 -10.84 2.34
N ALA A 437 -22.83 -11.39 1.58
CA ALA A 437 -21.85 -10.59 0.86
C ALA A 437 -22.52 -9.68 -0.17
N ILE A 438 -23.52 -10.16 -0.92
CA ILE A 438 -24.31 -9.33 -1.85
C ILE A 438 -25.01 -8.20 -1.08
N ALA A 439 -25.69 -8.51 0.02
CA ALA A 439 -26.38 -7.50 0.83
C ALA A 439 -25.41 -6.46 1.40
N GLN A 440 -24.21 -6.88 1.84
CA GLN A 440 -23.17 -5.98 2.31
C GLN A 440 -22.65 -5.09 1.18
N ALA A 441 -22.39 -5.64 -0.01
CA ALA A 441 -21.97 -4.87 -1.18
C ALA A 441 -23.02 -3.84 -1.61
N ASP A 442 -24.31 -4.20 -1.57
CA ASP A 442 -25.41 -3.28 -1.85
C ASP A 442 -25.49 -2.15 -0.80
N SER A 443 -25.22 -2.46 0.48
CA SER A 443 -25.27 -1.48 1.59
C SER A 443 -24.14 -0.45 1.58
N LEU A 444 -22.99 -0.75 0.97
CA LEU A 444 -21.83 0.15 0.91
C LEU A 444 -22.03 1.33 -0.05
N GLY A 445 -23.10 1.32 -0.85
CA GLY A 445 -23.52 2.42 -1.72
C GLY A 445 -22.49 2.77 -2.80
N ARG A 446 -22.83 3.76 -3.63
CA ARG A 446 -21.92 4.34 -4.66
C ARG A 446 -21.09 5.53 -4.14
N ASP A 447 -21.37 5.98 -2.91
CA ASP A 447 -20.77 7.21 -2.37
C ASP A 447 -19.54 6.94 -1.49
N SER A 448 -19.12 5.68 -1.34
CA SER A 448 -17.86 5.38 -0.64
C SER A 448 -16.67 5.63 -1.57
N LEU A 449 -15.59 6.21 -1.04
CA LEU A 449 -14.29 6.41 -1.72
C LEU A 449 -13.69 5.13 -2.35
N ALA A 450 -14.31 3.97 -2.11
CA ALA A 450 -13.91 2.62 -2.56
C ALA A 450 -14.95 1.94 -3.48
N SER A 451 -16.06 2.61 -3.83
CA SER A 451 -17.22 1.95 -4.46
C SER A 451 -16.91 1.36 -5.84
N ASP A 452 -16.16 2.09 -6.67
CA ASP A 452 -16.05 1.76 -8.09
C ASP A 452 -14.89 0.79 -8.37
N SER A 453 -13.76 0.90 -7.66
CA SER A 453 -12.59 0.05 -7.89
C SER A 453 -12.51 -1.20 -6.99
N LEU A 454 -13.15 -1.20 -5.81
CA LEU A 454 -13.07 -2.32 -4.86
C LEU A 454 -14.40 -3.06 -4.67
N VAL A 455 -15.49 -2.32 -4.44
CA VAL A 455 -16.79 -2.94 -4.11
C VAL A 455 -17.49 -3.49 -5.37
N ALA A 456 -17.50 -2.73 -6.47
CA ALA A 456 -18.18 -3.14 -7.69
C ALA A 456 -17.65 -4.46 -8.27
N PRO A 457 -16.33 -4.69 -8.44
CA PRO A 457 -15.80 -5.97 -8.92
C PRO A 457 -16.21 -7.16 -8.04
N MET A 458 -16.13 -7.04 -6.71
CA MET A 458 -16.58 -8.09 -5.79
C MET A 458 -18.08 -8.35 -5.89
N ARG A 459 -18.90 -7.30 -6.06
CA ARG A 459 -20.34 -7.47 -6.24
C ARG A 459 -20.66 -8.27 -7.51
N ILE A 460 -19.99 -7.96 -8.61
CA ILE A 460 -20.13 -8.69 -9.89
C ILE A 460 -19.73 -10.16 -9.68
N GLN A 461 -18.59 -10.41 -9.04
CA GLN A 461 -18.12 -11.75 -8.68
C GLN A 461 -19.18 -12.54 -7.89
N LEU A 462 -19.80 -11.92 -6.90
CA LEU A 462 -20.82 -12.53 -6.05
C LEU A 462 -22.12 -12.83 -6.82
N LEU A 463 -22.52 -11.94 -7.73
CA LEU A 463 -23.66 -12.19 -8.62
C LEU A 463 -23.37 -13.35 -9.58
N LEU A 464 -22.14 -13.46 -10.10
CA LEU A 464 -21.71 -14.61 -10.90
C LEU A 464 -21.73 -15.91 -10.09
N ALA A 465 -21.22 -15.90 -8.85
CA ALA A 465 -21.29 -17.03 -7.92
C ALA A 465 -22.74 -17.48 -7.66
N ALA A 466 -23.66 -16.51 -7.53
CA ALA A 466 -25.10 -16.75 -7.40
C ALA A 466 -25.80 -17.12 -8.73
N ARG A 467 -25.05 -17.29 -9.83
CA ARG A 467 -25.54 -17.57 -11.19
C ARG A 467 -26.49 -16.49 -11.76
N ARG A 468 -26.43 -15.26 -11.22
CA ARG A 468 -27.20 -14.09 -11.66
C ARG A 468 -26.46 -13.33 -12.77
N TRP A 469 -26.21 -14.00 -13.88
CA TRP A 469 -25.38 -13.49 -14.98
C TRP A 469 -25.85 -12.14 -15.55
N ARG A 470 -27.14 -11.97 -15.79
CA ARG A 470 -27.67 -10.71 -16.32
C ARG A 470 -27.40 -9.55 -15.35
N ASP A 471 -27.73 -9.74 -14.08
CA ASP A 471 -27.49 -8.73 -13.04
C ASP A 471 -26.01 -8.39 -12.88
N ALA A 472 -25.11 -9.38 -13.04
CA ALA A 472 -23.66 -9.17 -13.00
C ALA A 472 -23.16 -8.33 -14.19
N LEU A 473 -23.66 -8.60 -15.41
CA LEU A 473 -23.26 -7.91 -16.64
C LEU A 473 -23.85 -6.50 -16.75
N ASP A 474 -25.01 -6.28 -16.14
CA ASP A 474 -25.70 -4.99 -16.05
C ASP A 474 -25.28 -4.19 -14.79
N ALA A 475 -24.43 -4.75 -13.93
CA ALA A 475 -23.99 -4.08 -12.71
C ALA A 475 -23.23 -2.79 -13.04
N PRO A 476 -23.50 -1.69 -12.30
CA PRO A 476 -22.67 -0.48 -12.36
C PRO A 476 -21.21 -0.79 -11.99
N GLY A 477 -20.26 -0.11 -12.65
CA GLY A 477 -18.83 -0.24 -12.35
C GLY A 477 -18.12 -1.43 -13.01
N ILE A 478 -18.81 -2.31 -13.74
CA ILE A 478 -18.13 -3.35 -14.52
C ILE A 478 -17.32 -2.74 -15.68
N ASP A 479 -16.03 -3.04 -15.71
CA ASP A 479 -15.14 -2.67 -16.81
C ASP A 479 -15.69 -3.26 -18.14
N PRO A 480 -15.76 -2.47 -19.24
CA PRO A 480 -16.26 -2.97 -20.51
C PRO A 480 -15.53 -4.21 -21.05
N SER A 481 -14.22 -4.32 -20.80
CA SER A 481 -13.40 -5.44 -21.23
C SER A 481 -13.64 -6.68 -20.36
N ALA A 482 -13.78 -6.50 -19.04
CA ALA A 482 -14.24 -7.58 -18.16
C ALA A 482 -15.63 -8.10 -18.55
N ARG A 483 -16.56 -7.19 -18.89
CA ARG A 483 -17.89 -7.57 -19.41
C ARG A 483 -17.76 -8.37 -20.71
N GLN A 484 -16.91 -7.95 -21.63
CA GLN A 484 -16.65 -8.69 -22.87
C GLN A 484 -16.05 -10.07 -22.58
N TYR A 485 -15.14 -10.19 -21.60
CA TYR A 485 -14.51 -11.46 -21.24
C TYR A 485 -15.52 -12.46 -20.69
N LEU A 486 -16.36 -11.99 -19.76
CA LEU A 486 -17.45 -12.78 -19.21
C LEU A 486 -18.39 -13.30 -20.31
N VAL A 487 -18.73 -12.49 -21.32
CA VAL A 487 -19.66 -12.91 -22.40
C VAL A 487 -18.97 -13.79 -23.44
N ARG A 488 -17.82 -13.36 -23.98
CA ARG A 488 -17.14 -14.04 -25.09
C ARG A 488 -16.57 -15.38 -24.66
N VAL A 489 -15.96 -15.41 -23.47
CA VAL A 489 -15.16 -16.55 -23.02
C VAL A 489 -15.94 -17.44 -22.06
N LEU A 490 -16.49 -16.87 -20.98
CA LEU A 490 -16.98 -17.66 -19.85
C LEU A 490 -18.48 -17.97 -19.87
N ALA A 491 -19.29 -17.17 -20.53
CA ALA A 491 -20.75 -17.35 -20.50
C ALA A 491 -21.14 -18.70 -21.13
N PRO A 492 -21.93 -19.53 -20.42
CA PRO A 492 -22.46 -20.76 -20.98
C PRO A 492 -23.52 -20.46 -22.05
N ASP A 493 -23.75 -21.40 -22.97
CA ASP A 493 -24.67 -21.21 -24.10
C ASP A 493 -26.10 -20.87 -23.67
N SER A 494 -26.55 -21.39 -22.51
CA SER A 494 -27.85 -21.06 -21.92
C SER A 494 -27.96 -19.58 -21.53
N VAL A 495 -26.88 -19.00 -21.00
CA VAL A 495 -26.80 -17.57 -20.67
C VAL A 495 -26.75 -16.75 -21.94
N LEU A 496 -25.93 -17.13 -22.94
CA LEU A 496 -25.88 -16.45 -24.24
C LEU A 496 -27.25 -16.42 -24.92
N ALA A 497 -27.97 -17.54 -24.94
CA ALA A 497 -29.32 -17.62 -25.50
C ALA A 497 -30.33 -16.75 -24.74
N SER A 498 -30.18 -16.61 -23.41
CA SER A 498 -31.00 -15.72 -22.60
C SER A 498 -30.69 -14.24 -22.89
N LEU A 499 -29.40 -13.88 -22.99
CA LEU A 499 -28.94 -12.53 -23.29
C LEU A 499 -29.37 -12.09 -24.69
N ALA A 500 -29.26 -12.97 -25.69
CA ALA A 500 -29.64 -12.69 -27.08
C ALA A 500 -31.15 -12.42 -27.27
N ARG A 501 -31.99 -12.90 -26.34
CA ARG A 501 -33.46 -12.73 -26.30
C ARG A 501 -33.94 -11.52 -25.48
N GLY A 502 -33.06 -10.84 -24.72
CA GLY A 502 -33.44 -9.70 -23.89
C GLY A 502 -34.09 -8.56 -24.69
N GLY A 503 -35.12 -7.93 -24.12
CA GLY A 503 -36.15 -7.14 -24.81
C GLY A 503 -35.71 -5.92 -25.63
N ASN A 504 -34.42 -5.58 -25.69
CA ASN A 504 -33.89 -4.61 -26.63
C ASN A 504 -32.67 -5.17 -27.38
N PRO A 505 -32.84 -5.65 -28.63
CA PRO A 505 -31.76 -6.12 -29.50
C PRO A 505 -30.68 -5.06 -29.78
N ALA A 506 -30.93 -3.80 -29.42
CA ALA A 506 -30.00 -2.70 -29.63
C ALA A 506 -28.93 -2.53 -28.52
N LEU A 507 -29.09 -3.19 -27.37
CA LEU A 507 -28.11 -3.15 -26.28
C LEU A 507 -26.82 -3.89 -26.68
N ALA A 508 -25.66 -3.29 -26.40
CA ALA A 508 -24.34 -3.84 -26.73
C ALA A 508 -24.17 -5.30 -26.26
N LEU A 509 -24.77 -5.67 -25.12
CA LEU A 509 -24.70 -7.01 -24.55
C LEU A 509 -25.42 -8.08 -25.40
N ALA A 510 -26.57 -7.77 -25.98
CA ALA A 510 -27.33 -8.70 -26.81
C ALA A 510 -26.59 -8.98 -28.13
N LEU A 511 -25.94 -7.95 -28.70
CA LEU A 511 -25.11 -8.08 -29.89
C LEU A 511 -23.85 -8.92 -29.62
N GLU A 512 -23.19 -8.67 -28.49
CA GLU A 512 -22.02 -9.44 -28.04
C GLU A 512 -22.34 -10.93 -27.83
N ALA A 513 -23.48 -11.22 -27.18
CA ALA A 513 -23.95 -12.59 -26.98
C ALA A 513 -24.24 -13.30 -28.31
N ARG A 514 -24.94 -12.62 -29.24
CA ARG A 514 -25.23 -13.16 -30.58
C ARG A 514 -23.96 -13.47 -31.38
N ARG A 515 -22.97 -12.56 -31.35
CA ARG A 515 -21.69 -12.76 -32.03
C ARG A 515 -20.89 -13.90 -31.42
N THR A 516 -20.94 -14.07 -30.10
CA THR A 516 -20.33 -15.20 -29.40
C THR A 516 -20.99 -16.52 -29.80
N THR A 517 -22.33 -16.60 -29.75
CA THR A 517 -23.08 -17.78 -30.19
C THR A 517 -22.80 -18.12 -31.65
N ALA A 518 -22.79 -17.11 -32.53
CA ALA A 518 -22.46 -17.28 -33.93
C ALA A 518 -21.06 -17.89 -34.09
N THR A 519 -20.07 -17.36 -33.37
CA THR A 519 -18.67 -17.81 -33.46
C THR A 519 -18.52 -19.27 -33.04
N ARG A 520 -19.18 -19.67 -31.94
CA ARG A 520 -19.21 -21.07 -31.49
C ARG A 520 -19.86 -22.00 -32.53
N LEU A 521 -20.95 -21.57 -33.17
CA LEU A 521 -21.59 -22.34 -34.25
C LEU A 521 -20.68 -22.47 -35.49
N ALA A 522 -20.01 -21.39 -35.89
CA ALA A 522 -19.07 -21.41 -37.02
C ALA A 522 -17.88 -22.33 -36.77
N ALA A 523 -17.33 -22.34 -35.55
CA ALA A 523 -16.24 -23.22 -35.14
C ALA A 523 -16.63 -24.71 -35.21
N LEU A 524 -17.91 -25.03 -34.98
CA LEU A 524 -18.48 -26.36 -35.17
C LEU A 524 -18.80 -26.70 -36.65
N GLY A 525 -18.47 -25.80 -37.59
CA GLY A 525 -18.75 -25.96 -39.02
C GLY A 525 -20.15 -25.52 -39.46
N ALA A 526 -20.99 -25.04 -38.53
CA ALA A 526 -22.35 -24.57 -38.81
C ALA A 526 -22.38 -23.07 -39.19
N TRP A 527 -21.60 -22.69 -40.20
CA TRP A 527 -21.45 -21.28 -40.64
C TRP A 527 -22.78 -20.63 -41.05
N GLY A 528 -23.69 -21.38 -41.68
CA GLY A 528 -25.03 -20.89 -42.04
C GLY A 528 -25.87 -20.53 -40.82
N ALA A 529 -25.88 -21.39 -39.79
CA ALA A 529 -26.55 -21.12 -38.52
C ALA A 529 -25.88 -19.95 -37.77
N GLY A 530 -24.55 -19.89 -37.78
CA GLY A 530 -23.80 -18.76 -37.23
C GLY A 530 -24.14 -17.44 -37.91
N ALA A 531 -24.23 -17.43 -39.24
CA ALA A 531 -24.63 -16.25 -40.00
C ALA A 531 -26.06 -15.79 -39.69
N ALA A 532 -26.99 -16.72 -39.42
CA ALA A 532 -28.34 -16.39 -38.98
C ALA A 532 -28.34 -15.76 -37.57
N ALA A 533 -27.46 -16.22 -36.67
CA ALA A 533 -27.37 -15.73 -35.30
C ALA A 533 -26.81 -14.29 -35.20
N LEU A 534 -25.96 -13.85 -36.13
CA LEU A 534 -25.35 -12.50 -36.14
C LEU A 534 -26.38 -11.35 -36.22
N GLY A 535 -27.58 -11.60 -36.74
CA GLY A 535 -28.67 -10.61 -36.82
C GLY A 535 -28.42 -9.44 -37.80
N PRO A 536 -29.35 -8.48 -37.90
CA PRO A 536 -29.34 -7.47 -38.98
C PRO A 536 -28.17 -6.46 -38.92
N ARG A 537 -27.68 -6.15 -37.71
CA ARG A 537 -26.59 -5.16 -37.51
C ARG A 537 -25.22 -5.67 -37.93
N GLU A 538 -25.06 -6.98 -38.05
CA GLU A 538 -23.82 -7.65 -38.48
C GLU A 538 -24.00 -8.27 -39.88
N SER A 539 -24.86 -7.68 -40.71
CA SER A 539 -25.23 -8.20 -42.04
C SER A 539 -24.04 -8.40 -42.99
N THR A 540 -23.05 -7.51 -42.94
CA THR A 540 -21.80 -7.65 -43.70
C THR A 540 -21.03 -8.91 -43.28
N LYS A 541 -20.89 -9.16 -41.97
CA LYS A 541 -20.24 -10.38 -41.46
C LYS A 541 -21.07 -11.63 -41.76
N ALA A 542 -22.38 -11.57 -41.55
CA ALA A 542 -23.28 -12.66 -41.90
C ALA A 542 -23.16 -13.04 -43.38
N THR A 543 -23.04 -12.06 -44.27
CA THR A 543 -22.81 -12.30 -45.70
C THR A 543 -21.46 -12.95 -45.96
N ALA A 544 -20.39 -12.47 -45.30
CA ALA A 544 -19.07 -13.11 -45.40
C ALA A 544 -19.09 -14.56 -44.89
N TRP A 545 -19.79 -14.84 -43.79
CA TRP A 545 -19.91 -16.19 -43.21
C TRP A 545 -20.71 -17.14 -44.09
N ARG A 546 -21.76 -16.65 -44.78
CA ARG A 546 -22.46 -17.43 -45.81
C ARG A 546 -21.55 -17.80 -46.98
N ARG A 547 -20.54 -16.99 -47.29
CA ARG A 547 -19.50 -17.33 -48.30
C ARG A 547 -18.49 -18.35 -47.77
N VAL A 548 -18.26 -18.40 -46.46
CA VAL A 548 -17.41 -19.43 -45.83
C VAL A 548 -18.08 -20.81 -45.88
N GLN A 549 -19.39 -20.90 -45.67
CA GLN A 549 -20.13 -22.18 -45.64
C GLN A 549 -19.81 -23.13 -46.81
N PRO A 550 -19.90 -22.72 -48.10
CA PRO A 550 -19.59 -23.62 -49.21
C PRO A 550 -18.09 -23.98 -49.27
N LEU A 551 -17.20 -23.06 -48.90
CA LEU A 551 -15.75 -23.33 -48.86
C LEU A 551 -15.39 -24.34 -47.77
N ALA A 552 -16.04 -24.25 -46.61
CA ALA A 552 -15.83 -25.17 -45.49
C ALA A 552 -16.45 -26.56 -45.75
N ALA A 553 -17.54 -26.62 -46.51
CA ALA A 553 -18.20 -27.88 -46.88
C ALA A 553 -17.47 -28.64 -48.00
N ASP A 554 -16.70 -27.94 -48.85
CA ASP A 554 -15.92 -28.56 -49.91
C ASP A 554 -14.70 -29.32 -49.35
N SER A 555 -14.88 -30.63 -49.22
CA SER A 555 -13.86 -31.53 -48.68
C SER A 555 -12.73 -31.88 -49.66
N THR A 556 -12.81 -31.43 -50.92
CA THR A 556 -11.76 -31.65 -51.94
C THR A 556 -10.46 -30.92 -51.59
N LEU A 557 -9.34 -31.33 -52.20
CA LEU A 557 -8.06 -30.62 -52.03
C LEU A 557 -8.15 -29.14 -52.46
N ALA A 558 -8.92 -28.85 -53.51
CA ALA A 558 -9.12 -27.47 -53.98
C ALA A 558 -9.93 -26.65 -52.97
N GLY A 559 -11.04 -27.21 -52.46
CA GLY A 559 -11.88 -26.60 -51.43
C GLY A 559 -11.12 -26.27 -50.15
N ARG A 560 -10.36 -27.23 -49.61
CA ARG A 560 -9.53 -27.04 -48.40
C ARG A 560 -8.52 -25.90 -48.55
N LEU A 561 -7.82 -25.85 -49.69
CA LEU A 561 -6.86 -24.78 -49.96
C LEU A 561 -7.56 -23.43 -50.16
N ALA A 562 -8.72 -23.40 -50.83
CA ALA A 562 -9.52 -22.20 -51.00
C ALA A 562 -10.04 -21.66 -49.66
N PHE A 563 -10.54 -22.54 -48.78
CA PHE A 563 -10.94 -22.21 -47.42
C PHE A 563 -9.77 -21.61 -46.63
N ALA A 564 -8.60 -22.28 -46.62
CA ALA A 564 -7.42 -21.82 -45.89
C ALA A 564 -6.97 -20.41 -46.34
N ARG A 565 -6.93 -20.18 -47.66
CA ARG A 565 -6.60 -18.88 -48.25
C ARG A 565 -7.62 -17.82 -47.92
N TYR A 566 -8.91 -18.15 -47.99
CA TYR A 566 -9.98 -17.22 -47.63
C TYR A 566 -9.84 -16.78 -46.17
N MET A 567 -9.71 -17.72 -45.23
CA MET A 567 -9.54 -17.41 -43.81
C MET A 567 -8.31 -16.52 -43.56
N ARG A 568 -7.17 -16.84 -44.20
CA ARG A 568 -5.95 -16.02 -44.11
C ARG A 568 -6.16 -14.58 -44.60
N VAL A 569 -6.91 -14.37 -45.69
CA VAL A 569 -7.19 -13.02 -46.22
C VAL A 569 -8.13 -12.21 -45.32
N GLN A 570 -8.99 -12.90 -44.57
CA GLN A 570 -9.91 -12.24 -43.66
C GLN A 570 -9.21 -11.69 -42.41
N ASN A 571 -8.34 -12.47 -41.76
CA ASN A 571 -7.46 -12.06 -40.65
C ASN A 571 -7.96 -10.87 -39.81
N GLY A 572 -8.88 -11.14 -38.86
CA GLY A 572 -9.53 -10.13 -38.01
C GLY A 572 -10.85 -9.57 -38.54
N LYS A 573 -11.25 -9.85 -39.79
CA LYS A 573 -12.49 -9.30 -40.38
C LYS A 573 -13.76 -10.11 -40.08
N LEU A 574 -13.65 -11.41 -39.84
CA LEU A 574 -14.81 -12.30 -39.64
C LEU A 574 -15.23 -12.41 -38.18
N PHE A 575 -14.25 -12.47 -37.27
CA PHE A 575 -14.50 -12.71 -35.85
C PHE A 575 -14.35 -11.42 -35.05
N TRP A 576 -13.30 -11.28 -34.25
CA TRP A 576 -13.18 -10.27 -33.18
C TRP A 576 -12.27 -9.08 -33.50
N GLY A 577 -11.57 -9.09 -34.64
CA GLY A 577 -10.52 -8.11 -34.92
C GLY A 577 -9.13 -8.58 -34.49
N ASN A 578 -8.15 -7.76 -34.85
CA ASN A 578 -6.74 -7.98 -34.52
C ASN A 578 -6.33 -7.16 -33.29
N ASP A 579 -7.03 -7.38 -32.18
CA ASP A 579 -6.82 -6.68 -30.91
C ASP A 579 -5.72 -7.34 -30.08
N LYS A 580 -4.49 -6.83 -30.20
CA LYS A 580 -3.34 -7.38 -29.50
C LYS A 580 -3.44 -7.25 -27.97
N VAL A 581 -4.11 -6.22 -27.47
CA VAL A 581 -4.26 -5.98 -26.02
C VAL A 581 -5.19 -7.04 -25.43
N TRP A 582 -6.30 -7.34 -26.10
CA TRP A 582 -7.23 -8.42 -25.72
C TRP A 582 -6.53 -9.78 -25.61
N TYR A 583 -5.79 -10.19 -26.64
CA TYR A 583 -5.12 -11.50 -26.62
C TYR A 583 -4.01 -11.57 -25.57
N ARG A 584 -3.31 -10.47 -25.31
CA ARG A 584 -2.34 -10.40 -24.21
C ARG A 584 -3.01 -10.57 -22.85
N SER A 585 -4.15 -9.92 -22.62
CA SER A 585 -4.95 -10.11 -21.41
C SER A 585 -5.40 -11.56 -21.24
N LEU A 586 -5.85 -12.22 -22.31
CA LEU A 586 -6.21 -13.64 -22.27
C LEU A 586 -5.02 -14.54 -21.94
N ASN A 587 -3.85 -14.29 -22.53
CA ASN A 587 -2.64 -15.05 -22.22
C ASN A 587 -2.18 -14.85 -20.77
N TRP A 588 -2.26 -13.61 -20.26
CA TRP A 588 -2.01 -13.32 -18.85
C TRP A 588 -2.97 -14.10 -17.95
N ARG A 589 -4.27 -14.08 -18.26
CA ARG A 589 -5.29 -14.81 -17.49
C ARG A 589 -5.09 -16.32 -17.56
N LEU A 590 -4.75 -16.86 -18.73
CA LEU A 590 -4.42 -18.27 -18.91
C LEU A 590 -3.26 -18.68 -17.99
N ARG A 591 -2.22 -17.86 -17.92
CA ARG A 591 -1.08 -18.07 -17.03
C ARG A 591 -1.48 -17.95 -15.56
N SER A 592 -2.25 -16.91 -15.18
CA SER A 592 -2.62 -16.68 -13.78
C SER A 592 -3.56 -17.74 -13.21
N VAL A 593 -4.41 -18.35 -14.04
CA VAL A 593 -5.33 -19.43 -13.65
C VAL A 593 -4.65 -20.81 -13.70
N GLY A 594 -3.79 -21.05 -14.69
CA GLY A 594 -3.15 -22.36 -14.90
C GLY A 594 -1.89 -22.61 -14.06
N ASP A 595 -1.21 -21.57 -13.59
CA ASP A 595 0.04 -21.70 -12.84
C ASP A 595 -0.19 -21.60 -11.31
N THR A 596 0.23 -22.65 -10.61
CA THR A 596 0.14 -22.78 -9.15
C THR A 596 0.89 -21.69 -8.37
N VAL A 597 1.83 -20.99 -9.01
CA VAL A 597 2.60 -19.90 -8.41
C VAL A 597 1.75 -18.62 -8.31
N TYR A 598 0.92 -18.33 -9.32
CA TYR A 598 0.16 -17.07 -9.38
C TYR A 598 -1.22 -17.17 -8.71
N ARG A 599 -1.78 -18.39 -8.55
CA ARG A 599 -3.05 -18.67 -7.83
C ARG A 599 -4.17 -17.66 -8.11
N GLY A 600 -4.37 -17.29 -9.37
CA GLY A 600 -5.33 -16.25 -9.77
C GLY A 600 -6.79 -16.72 -9.85
N PHE A 601 -7.07 -17.98 -9.54
CA PHE A 601 -8.41 -18.55 -9.61
C PHE A 601 -9.17 -18.40 -8.29
N ASN A 602 -10.41 -17.92 -8.38
CA ASN A 602 -11.28 -17.71 -7.24
C ASN A 602 -12.29 -18.87 -7.07
N PRO A 603 -12.24 -19.62 -5.96
CA PRO A 603 -13.04 -20.83 -5.77
C PRO A 603 -14.55 -20.58 -5.58
N ILE A 604 -14.99 -19.34 -5.37
CA ILE A 604 -16.43 -19.03 -5.22
C ILE A 604 -17.18 -18.99 -6.55
N LEU A 605 -16.45 -18.95 -7.68
CA LEU A 605 -17.02 -18.86 -9.01
C LEU A 605 -17.70 -20.20 -9.40
N PRO A 606 -18.73 -20.17 -10.28
CA PRO A 606 -19.49 -21.36 -10.62
C PRO A 606 -18.80 -22.30 -11.64
N TRP A 607 -17.53 -22.05 -11.97
CA TRP A 607 -16.68 -22.85 -12.86
C TRP A 607 -15.33 -23.09 -12.19
N SER A 608 -14.58 -24.10 -12.62
CA SER A 608 -13.23 -24.40 -12.12
C SER A 608 -12.12 -23.68 -12.90
N ALA A 609 -10.89 -23.68 -12.38
CA ALA A 609 -9.71 -23.19 -13.10
C ALA A 609 -9.52 -23.90 -14.47
N ASP A 610 -9.77 -25.21 -14.52
CA ASP A 610 -9.71 -26.00 -15.74
C ASP A 610 -10.81 -25.61 -16.73
N ASP A 611 -12.01 -25.29 -16.24
CA ASP A 611 -13.10 -24.81 -17.08
C ASP A 611 -12.75 -23.46 -17.72
N GLU A 612 -12.19 -22.53 -16.96
CA GLU A 612 -11.75 -21.23 -17.46
C GLU A 612 -10.59 -21.37 -18.46
N THR A 613 -9.58 -22.17 -18.14
CA THR A 613 -8.46 -22.50 -19.05
C THR A 613 -8.97 -23.07 -20.38
N ARG A 614 -9.91 -24.02 -20.32
CA ARG A 614 -10.56 -24.58 -21.51
C ARG A 614 -11.40 -23.56 -22.25
N ALA A 615 -12.09 -22.67 -21.56
CA ALA A 615 -12.89 -21.60 -22.16
C ALA A 615 -12.03 -20.59 -22.91
N ILE A 616 -10.91 -20.14 -22.32
CA ILE A 616 -9.92 -19.27 -22.96
C ILE A 616 -9.35 -19.95 -24.21
N GLY A 617 -8.90 -21.21 -24.07
CA GLY A 617 -8.36 -21.98 -25.20
C GLY A 617 -9.38 -22.24 -26.30
N ARG A 618 -10.67 -22.36 -25.96
CA ARG A 618 -11.76 -22.44 -26.93
C ARG A 618 -11.95 -21.11 -27.64
N HIS A 619 -11.98 -19.98 -26.92
CA HIS A 619 -12.11 -18.65 -27.51
C HIS A 619 -11.00 -18.38 -28.55
N PHE A 620 -9.76 -18.73 -28.24
CA PHE A 620 -8.65 -18.64 -29.21
C PHE A 620 -8.91 -19.48 -30.46
N ARG A 621 -9.38 -20.72 -30.33
CA ARG A 621 -9.60 -21.63 -31.46
C ARG A 621 -10.83 -21.28 -32.29
N ASP A 622 -11.91 -20.84 -31.65
CA ASP A 622 -13.20 -20.59 -32.30
C ASP A 622 -13.21 -19.25 -33.04
N GLY A 623 -12.48 -18.26 -32.53
CA GLY A 623 -12.59 -16.86 -32.94
C GLY A 623 -11.41 -16.30 -33.72
N PHE A 624 -10.54 -17.15 -34.30
CA PHE A 624 -9.29 -16.70 -34.91
C PHE A 624 -9.08 -17.23 -36.32
N GLU A 625 -9.16 -16.35 -37.32
CA GLU A 625 -9.15 -16.76 -38.73
C GLU A 625 -7.82 -17.41 -39.12
N MET A 626 -6.70 -16.94 -38.57
CA MET A 626 -5.38 -17.49 -38.86
C MET A 626 -5.21 -18.92 -38.33
N TYR A 627 -5.90 -19.28 -37.25
CA TYR A 627 -5.93 -20.66 -36.76
C TYR A 627 -6.75 -21.57 -37.70
N HIS A 628 -7.91 -21.13 -38.18
CA HIS A 628 -8.64 -21.88 -39.20
C HIS A 628 -7.84 -22.01 -40.51
N ALA A 629 -7.10 -20.97 -40.90
CA ALA A 629 -6.22 -21.00 -42.07
C ALA A 629 -5.11 -22.04 -41.92
N ILE A 630 -4.38 -22.05 -40.78
CA ILE A 630 -3.27 -23.00 -40.58
C ILE A 630 -3.75 -24.45 -40.56
N LYS A 631 -4.93 -24.72 -39.97
CA LYS A 631 -5.56 -26.05 -40.03
C LYS A 631 -5.89 -26.46 -41.46
N GLY A 632 -6.50 -25.57 -42.23
CA GLY A 632 -6.81 -25.82 -43.64
C GLY A 632 -5.55 -26.11 -44.48
N TYR A 633 -4.46 -25.35 -44.28
CA TYR A 633 -3.19 -25.62 -44.95
C TYR A 633 -2.56 -26.95 -44.52
N ALA A 634 -2.53 -27.25 -43.22
CA ALA A 634 -1.98 -28.51 -42.72
C ALA A 634 -2.76 -29.72 -43.25
N ASP A 635 -4.09 -29.65 -43.26
CA ASP A 635 -4.97 -30.69 -43.83
C ASP A 635 -4.70 -30.90 -45.33
N PHE A 636 -4.54 -29.81 -46.09
CA PHE A 636 -4.17 -29.88 -47.50
C PHE A 636 -2.80 -30.55 -47.69
N LEU A 637 -1.78 -30.12 -46.94
CA LEU A 637 -0.41 -30.65 -47.05
C LEU A 637 -0.29 -32.12 -46.62
N ALA A 638 -1.12 -32.55 -45.67
CA ALA A 638 -1.19 -33.94 -45.25
C ALA A 638 -1.76 -34.87 -46.34
N ARG A 639 -2.70 -34.37 -47.16
CA ARG A 639 -3.47 -35.17 -48.12
C ARG A 639 -3.01 -35.02 -49.57
N ALA A 640 -2.46 -33.87 -49.95
CA ALA A 640 -2.05 -33.60 -51.32
C ALA A 640 -0.85 -34.48 -51.72
N PRO A 641 -0.86 -35.13 -52.90
CA PRO A 641 0.30 -35.88 -53.38
C PRO A 641 1.49 -34.93 -53.61
N ARG A 642 2.71 -35.50 -53.62
CA ARG A 642 3.94 -34.73 -53.88
C ARG A 642 3.93 -34.00 -55.22
N SER A 643 3.28 -34.58 -56.23
CA SER A 643 3.14 -34.02 -57.56
C SER A 643 2.11 -32.90 -57.68
N ASP A 644 1.35 -32.57 -56.62
CA ASP A 644 0.39 -31.47 -56.66
C ASP A 644 1.14 -30.13 -56.81
N ALA A 645 0.96 -29.48 -57.97
CA ALA A 645 1.63 -28.23 -58.32
C ALA A 645 1.38 -27.08 -57.32
N ARG A 646 0.32 -27.16 -56.51
CA ARG A 646 -0.04 -26.14 -55.52
C ARG A 646 0.71 -26.31 -54.19
N ARG A 647 1.35 -27.46 -53.95
CA ARG A 647 1.96 -27.85 -52.67
C ARG A 647 3.04 -26.86 -52.18
N ALA A 648 3.93 -26.42 -53.08
CA ALA A 648 5.01 -25.50 -52.72
C ALA A 648 4.48 -24.12 -52.29
N ALA A 649 3.45 -23.61 -52.97
CA ALA A 649 2.81 -22.35 -52.59
C ALA A 649 2.08 -22.49 -51.25
N ALA A 650 1.28 -23.55 -51.08
CA ALA A 650 0.57 -23.82 -49.84
C ALA A 650 1.52 -23.96 -48.64
N LEU A 651 2.70 -24.57 -48.81
CA LEU A 651 3.71 -24.67 -47.75
C LEU A 651 4.27 -23.31 -47.33
N ARG A 652 4.59 -22.43 -48.30
CA ARG A 652 5.04 -21.06 -47.98
C ARG A 652 3.96 -20.27 -47.26
N GLU A 653 2.72 -20.38 -47.73
CA GLU A 653 1.56 -19.75 -47.10
C GLU A 653 1.34 -20.26 -45.67
N ALA A 654 1.46 -21.57 -45.45
CA ALA A 654 1.38 -22.20 -44.12
C ALA A 654 2.48 -21.71 -43.17
N ASN A 655 3.74 -21.64 -43.63
CA ASN A 655 4.85 -21.13 -42.82
C ASN A 655 4.66 -19.67 -42.40
N LEU A 656 4.16 -18.82 -43.31
CA LEU A 656 3.84 -17.44 -42.99
C LEU A 656 2.72 -17.34 -41.95
N THR A 657 1.67 -18.16 -42.09
CA THR A 657 0.58 -18.21 -41.09
C THR A 657 1.06 -18.76 -39.75
N TYR A 658 1.90 -19.80 -39.73
CA TYR A 658 2.50 -20.35 -38.51
C TYR A 658 3.34 -19.31 -37.78
N ASN A 659 4.28 -18.67 -38.48
CA ASN A 659 5.13 -17.64 -37.90
C ASN A 659 4.32 -16.44 -37.40
N TRP A 660 3.27 -16.06 -38.12
CA TRP A 660 2.37 -15.00 -37.69
C TRP A 660 1.65 -15.37 -36.39
N LEU A 661 1.18 -16.61 -36.23
CA LEU A 661 0.49 -17.07 -35.00
C LEU A 661 1.42 -17.09 -33.80
N VAL A 662 2.64 -17.61 -33.98
CA VAL A 662 3.63 -17.73 -32.90
C VAL A 662 4.21 -16.35 -32.51
N ASN A 663 4.38 -15.44 -33.47
CA ASN A 663 4.98 -14.11 -33.24
C ASN A 663 3.96 -12.96 -33.16
N TRP A 664 2.66 -13.25 -33.02
CA TRP A 664 1.58 -12.27 -33.23
C TRP A 664 1.70 -10.97 -32.40
N ASP A 665 2.19 -11.05 -31.16
CA ASP A 665 2.21 -9.93 -30.21
C ASP A 665 3.62 -9.49 -29.78
N ASN A 666 4.67 -9.93 -30.48
CA ASN A 666 6.11 -9.74 -30.14
C ASN A 666 6.53 -10.26 -28.74
N ASN A 667 5.61 -10.79 -27.94
CA ASN A 667 5.82 -11.33 -26.59
C ASN A 667 5.22 -12.74 -26.51
N ASN A 668 5.77 -13.68 -27.31
CA ASN A 668 5.50 -15.12 -27.27
C ASN A 668 4.12 -15.48 -26.70
N SER A 669 3.05 -15.46 -27.49
CA SER A 669 1.77 -16.06 -27.06
C SER A 669 2.00 -17.56 -26.79
N PRO A 670 2.18 -18.01 -25.53
CA PRO A 670 2.62 -19.37 -25.24
C PRO A 670 1.58 -20.36 -25.74
N PHE A 671 0.31 -19.94 -25.70
CA PHE A 671 -0.83 -20.70 -26.16
C PHE A 671 -0.67 -21.24 -27.58
N TRP A 672 -0.26 -20.41 -28.56
CA TRP A 672 -0.21 -20.87 -29.96
C TRP A 672 0.98 -21.80 -30.20
N ALA A 673 2.11 -21.58 -29.54
CA ALA A 673 3.24 -22.51 -29.61
C ALA A 673 2.81 -23.90 -29.12
N ASP A 674 2.21 -23.97 -27.93
CA ASP A 674 1.79 -25.22 -27.29
C ASP A 674 0.65 -25.90 -28.05
N ALA A 675 -0.39 -25.15 -28.44
CA ALA A 675 -1.56 -25.70 -29.12
C ALA A 675 -1.20 -26.28 -30.50
N LEU A 676 -0.40 -25.57 -31.30
CA LEU A 676 -0.02 -26.03 -32.65
C LEU A 676 0.92 -27.24 -32.61
N GLU A 677 1.71 -27.37 -31.55
CA GLU A 677 2.55 -28.56 -31.31
C GLU A 677 1.71 -29.76 -30.85
N ALA A 678 0.85 -29.57 -29.85
CA ALA A 678 -0.04 -30.61 -29.32
C ALA A 678 -0.96 -31.19 -30.40
N GLU A 679 -1.49 -30.33 -31.28
CA GLU A 679 -2.35 -30.74 -32.40
C GLU A 679 -1.56 -31.31 -33.60
N GLY A 680 -0.21 -31.34 -33.54
CA GLY A 680 0.64 -31.88 -34.58
C GLY A 680 0.73 -31.04 -35.87
N ILE A 681 0.09 -29.86 -35.92
CA ILE A 681 0.05 -28.97 -37.08
C ILE A 681 1.47 -28.55 -37.49
N GLY A 682 2.30 -28.13 -36.54
CA GLY A 682 3.69 -27.77 -36.81
C GLY A 682 4.52 -28.95 -37.33
N ARG A 683 4.26 -30.18 -36.87
CA ARG A 683 4.93 -31.40 -37.39
C ARG A 683 4.53 -31.67 -38.84
N THR A 684 3.25 -31.58 -39.17
CA THR A 684 2.74 -31.76 -40.55
C THR A 684 3.38 -30.79 -41.52
N ILE A 685 3.44 -29.50 -41.17
CA ILE A 685 4.05 -28.46 -42.02
C ILE A 685 5.55 -28.71 -42.21
N ARG A 686 6.29 -29.01 -41.13
CA ARG A 686 7.73 -29.32 -41.20
C ARG A 686 8.02 -30.57 -42.04
N GLN A 687 7.22 -31.63 -41.88
CA GLN A 687 7.35 -32.85 -42.69
C GLN A 687 7.08 -32.58 -44.17
N ALA A 688 6.11 -31.72 -44.49
CA ALA A 688 5.81 -31.34 -45.86
C ALA A 688 6.93 -30.53 -46.54
N GLY A 689 7.79 -29.84 -45.77
CA GLY A 689 8.95 -29.12 -46.28
C GLY A 689 10.25 -29.90 -46.37
N ARG A 690 10.36 -31.04 -45.66
CA ARG A 690 11.51 -31.97 -45.76
C ARG A 690 11.39 -32.98 -46.91
N ARG A 691 10.20 -33.07 -47.51
CA ARG A 691 9.78 -34.13 -48.44
C ARG A 691 9.44 -33.58 -49.79
#